data_AF-A0A960W4I3-F1
#
_entry.id   AF-A0A960W4I3-F1
#
_cell.length_a   1.000
_cell.length_b   1.000
_cell.length_c   1.000
_cell.angle_alpha   90.00
_cell.angle_beta   90.00
_cell.angle_gamma   90.00
#
_symmetry.space_group_name_H-M   'P 1'
#
loop_
_entity.id
_entity.type
_entity.pdbx_description
1 polymer ?
#
loop_
_entity_poly.entity_id
_entity_poly.type
_entity_poly.pdbx_seq_one_letter_code
_entity_poly.pdbx_strand_id
1 'polypeptide(L)'
;MTTTGKKHDFLERILRIPENNKFLESIIVMVRIILVSINRFMKDDCMIRASGIAFTSIITLVPTLAVGLAFLTLTSGFEQKKEDLFDSMNTFLQNNNVLIDINPYLETLNNIVNAATQIGAIGFIVFIFSATGVLRTLEHAFNQIWKTANERSYFYKMIFYFFIMTIGPLLFMVGSGIIVNLTQTIRSSHLKSVARSSDDFLWIVGERGTILKIDEAGNPKAKLKDFKVDFENMKCLDKDGTDLKVCNPPDLKKENFIKIRNKNKHMYALSEMGVLLHSEDLGNNWKVADFNNAEFKDFAIQDDNNIILIFKTGKLLKYNTVKEKASVPFLFGSTNVEVNKIRFVDHEFGYLIDDSGNLWKTSDGGDNFTKKESLISGGINDIVLIGKEQVFLVGDKGSILFSKDAGNTWIDLSHRNFKYTKIWSIPNDDKVEIIVQNDAGKLLYSKDLGENWEASDHLPGGNLEAMLPINPKFGFKALNPDADEIKVEQNKNMAIDKNTKGDILAVGEFNKIAIGSFKDGILVWEAVNKGDSFLSPYSVISKISSLILIWIFFFSLYFLIPGTKVSIKASLIGSAITGIMLLLFGYGFGIYLTSFSTSTMIIYRALAAIPLFLLSIYSLALIVLLGAEITATIQYKERYLHIDNPLSKEEVQYQFNLYRSIEFLTMVYKYQKKSKKFITKQMLKRTLKITDDEFGIIQNTLLKREFIIFSQNDEIIPCWSVDDLSVFHLYESITKDSLKIPVKEEKEKLAIVLKEKLLKVDQVTKESLLSVKFNELISI
;
A
#
# COMPACT_ATOMS: atom_id res chain seq x y z
N MET A 1 40.15 28.81 -23.09
CA MET A 1 39.51 28.70 -24.43
C MET A 1 39.94 27.35 -24.98
N THR A 2 39.15 26.31 -25.24
CA THR A 2 37.76 26.14 -25.66
C THR A 2 37.33 24.68 -25.39
N THR A 3 36.54 24.41 -24.35
CA THR A 3 35.87 23.08 -24.16
C THR A 3 34.42 23.19 -23.71
N THR A 4 33.96 24.39 -23.31
CA THR A 4 32.57 24.66 -22.91
C THR A 4 31.60 24.80 -24.10
N GLY A 5 32.08 25.23 -25.28
CA GLY A 5 31.22 25.47 -26.45
C GLY A 5 30.63 24.22 -27.12
N LYS A 6 31.32 23.07 -27.09
CA LYS A 6 30.86 21.85 -27.78
C LYS A 6 29.74 21.10 -27.03
N LYS A 7 29.61 21.27 -25.71
CA LYS A 7 28.54 20.65 -24.92
C LYS A 7 27.20 21.38 -25.07
N HIS A 8 27.21 22.70 -25.24
CA HIS A 8 26.00 23.50 -25.48
C HIS A 8 25.37 23.18 -26.84
N ASP A 9 26.17 23.04 -27.89
CA ASP A 9 25.71 22.77 -29.26
C ASP A 9 24.97 21.42 -29.42
N PHE A 10 25.40 20.39 -28.69
CA PHE A 10 24.74 19.07 -28.71
C PHE A 10 23.37 19.06 -28.02
N LEU A 11 23.25 19.74 -26.87
CA LEU A 11 21.99 19.84 -26.12
C LEU A 11 20.98 20.70 -26.86
N GLU A 12 21.40 21.82 -27.47
CA GLU A 12 20.52 22.65 -28.31
C GLU A 12 19.97 21.88 -29.51
N ARG A 13 20.79 21.05 -30.15
CA ARG A 13 20.41 20.29 -31.35
C ARG A 13 19.39 19.18 -31.06
N ILE A 14 19.50 18.51 -29.91
CA ILE A 14 18.56 17.46 -29.47
C ILE A 14 17.24 18.05 -28.97
N LEU A 15 17.26 19.27 -28.43
CA LEU A 15 16.08 19.87 -27.80
C LEU A 15 15.24 20.71 -28.76
N ARG A 16 15.62 20.95 -30.03
CA ARG A 16 14.79 21.71 -31.00
C ARG A 16 13.39 21.08 -31.12
N ILE A 17 12.35 21.90 -30.95
CA ILE A 17 10.95 21.46 -31.00
C ILE A 17 10.59 21.17 -32.47
N PRO A 18 10.28 19.92 -32.85
CA PRO A 18 9.90 19.59 -34.21
C PRO A 18 8.45 20.03 -34.45
N GLU A 19 8.24 20.95 -35.39
CA GLU A 19 6.92 21.53 -35.68
C GLU A 19 5.91 20.53 -36.28
N ASN A 20 6.38 19.37 -36.76
CA ASN A 20 5.60 18.48 -37.62
C ASN A 20 5.07 17.19 -36.95
N ASN A 21 5.39 16.93 -35.66
CA ASN A 21 4.92 15.73 -34.96
C ASN A 21 4.58 16.03 -33.48
N LYS A 22 3.28 16.11 -33.19
CA LYS A 22 2.74 16.42 -31.84
C LYS A 22 3.19 15.45 -30.75
N PHE A 23 3.45 14.18 -31.07
CA PHE A 23 3.93 13.20 -30.10
C PHE A 23 5.39 13.45 -29.74
N LEU A 24 6.25 13.69 -30.74
CA LEU A 24 7.66 14.02 -30.54
C LEU A 24 7.84 15.37 -29.83
N GLU A 25 7.01 16.35 -30.18
CA GLU A 25 6.93 17.65 -29.49
C GLU A 25 6.64 17.46 -27.99
N SER A 26 5.62 16.66 -27.64
CA SER A 26 5.28 16.40 -26.24
C SER A 26 6.41 15.71 -25.47
N ILE A 27 7.12 14.76 -26.09
CA ILE A 27 8.27 14.08 -25.49
C ILE A 27 9.42 15.07 -25.26
N ILE A 28 9.76 15.88 -26.26
CA ILE A 28 10.86 16.86 -26.16
C ILE A 28 10.56 17.91 -25.11
N VAL A 29 9.31 18.38 -25.02
CA VAL A 29 8.89 19.31 -23.95
C VAL A 29 9.01 18.64 -22.57
N MET A 30 8.62 17.37 -22.44
CA MET A 30 8.77 16.63 -21.18
C MET A 30 10.24 16.47 -20.77
N VAL A 31 11.12 16.14 -21.72
CA VAL A 31 12.57 16.05 -21.49
C VAL A 31 13.14 17.41 -21.10
N ARG A 32 12.74 18.49 -21.78
CA ARG A 32 13.13 19.87 -21.41
C ARG A 32 12.71 20.22 -19.99
N ILE A 33 11.46 19.93 -19.61
CA ILE A 33 10.95 20.17 -18.25
C ILE A 33 11.84 19.47 -17.22
N ILE A 34 12.19 18.20 -17.45
CA ILE A 34 13.05 17.44 -16.53
C ILE A 34 14.44 18.07 -16.43
N LEU A 35 15.10 18.34 -17.57
CA LEU A 35 16.46 18.90 -17.59
C LEU A 35 16.52 20.29 -16.93
N VAL A 36 15.56 21.15 -17.23
CA VAL A 36 15.44 22.49 -16.63
C VAL A 36 15.18 22.38 -15.13
N SER A 37 14.30 21.46 -14.72
CA SER A 37 14.00 21.25 -13.29
C SER A 37 15.24 20.78 -12.54
N ILE A 38 16.07 19.89 -13.11
CA ILE A 38 17.33 19.45 -12.50
C ILE A 38 18.32 20.61 -12.38
N ASN A 39 18.47 21.43 -13.43
CA ASN A 39 19.36 22.59 -13.37
C ASN A 39 18.90 23.61 -12.31
N ARG A 40 17.59 23.85 -12.24
CA ARG A 40 16.98 24.72 -11.22
C ARG A 40 17.13 24.16 -9.81
N PHE A 41 16.93 22.85 -9.64
CA PHE A 41 17.11 22.18 -8.36
C PHE A 41 18.50 22.45 -7.76
N MET A 42 19.54 22.49 -8.60
CA MET A 42 20.88 22.88 -8.19
C MET A 42 20.99 24.37 -7.87
N LYS A 43 20.40 25.25 -8.70
CA LYS A 43 20.45 26.72 -8.53
C LYS A 43 19.66 27.23 -7.33
N ASP A 44 18.54 26.60 -7.01
CA ASP A 44 17.65 26.97 -5.91
C ASP A 44 18.09 26.30 -4.59
N ASP A 45 19.30 25.72 -4.54
CA ASP A 45 19.95 25.07 -3.38
C ASP A 45 19.11 23.95 -2.76
N CYS A 46 18.33 23.22 -3.56
CA CYS A 46 17.42 22.20 -3.06
C CYS A 46 18.13 21.06 -2.31
N MET A 47 19.40 20.78 -2.61
CA MET A 47 20.19 19.81 -1.84
C MET A 47 20.39 20.26 -0.39
N ILE A 48 20.78 21.52 -0.17
CA ILE A 48 20.97 22.07 1.18
C ILE A 48 19.64 22.10 1.92
N ARG A 49 18.55 22.45 1.24
CA ARG A 49 17.20 22.43 1.81
C ARG A 49 16.75 21.03 2.20
N ALA A 50 17.03 20.03 1.36
CA ALA A 50 16.74 18.63 1.67
C ALA A 50 17.46 18.20 2.95
N SER A 51 18.72 18.61 3.15
CA SER A 51 19.44 18.38 4.42
C SER A 51 18.74 19.04 5.60
N GLY A 52 18.24 20.28 5.44
CA GLY A 52 17.46 20.97 6.47
C GLY A 52 16.14 20.27 6.81
N ILE A 53 15.41 19.78 5.81
CA ILE A 53 14.19 18.98 6.00
C ILE A 53 14.51 17.66 6.71
N ALA A 54 15.59 16.98 6.31
CA ALA A 54 15.99 15.73 6.92
C ALA A 54 16.39 15.90 8.38
N PHE A 55 17.22 16.90 8.67
CA PHE A 55 17.61 17.26 10.04
C PHE A 55 16.40 17.64 10.91
N THR A 56 15.48 18.44 10.37
CA THR A 56 14.24 18.80 11.07
C THR A 56 13.40 17.56 11.34
N SER A 57 13.25 16.65 10.36
CA SER A 57 12.52 15.39 10.53
C SER A 57 13.09 14.55 11.66
N ILE A 58 14.41 14.45 11.78
CA ILE A 58 15.07 13.67 12.84
C ILE A 58 14.82 14.31 14.23
N ILE A 59 15.03 15.61 14.35
CA ILE A 59 14.84 16.32 15.64
C ILE A 59 13.38 16.24 16.09
N THR A 60 12.44 16.34 15.14
CA THR A 60 11.01 16.34 15.44
C THR A 60 10.47 14.92 15.63
N LEU A 61 11.14 13.88 15.13
CA LEU A 61 10.68 12.49 15.20
C LEU A 61 10.51 12.02 16.65
N VAL A 62 11.53 12.18 17.49
CA VAL A 62 11.52 11.64 18.86
C VAL A 62 10.44 12.32 19.72
N PRO A 63 10.34 13.67 19.80
CA PRO A 63 9.29 14.32 20.58
C PRO A 63 7.88 14.04 20.05
N THR A 64 7.72 13.96 18.72
CA THR A 64 6.42 13.69 18.10
C THR A 64 5.96 12.27 18.40
N LEU A 65 6.87 11.29 18.30
CA LEU A 65 6.57 9.89 18.59
C LEU A 65 6.26 9.70 20.09
N ALA A 66 7.06 10.31 20.97
CA ALA A 66 6.87 10.26 22.42
C ALA A 66 5.47 10.75 22.84
N VAL A 67 5.10 11.95 22.42
CA VAL A 67 3.83 12.56 22.83
C VAL A 67 2.64 11.99 22.05
N GLY A 68 2.83 11.57 20.79
CA GLY A 68 1.80 10.88 20.02
C GLY A 68 1.40 9.54 20.64
N LEU A 69 2.38 8.73 21.05
CA LEU A 69 2.13 7.48 21.79
C LEU A 69 1.48 7.76 23.15
N ALA A 70 1.96 8.75 23.90
CA ALA A 70 1.32 9.16 25.16
C ALA A 70 -0.15 9.56 24.98
N PHE A 71 -0.49 10.28 23.92
CA PHE A 71 -1.86 10.65 23.60
C PHE A 71 -2.73 9.43 23.24
N LEU A 72 -2.20 8.48 22.45
CA LEU A 72 -2.90 7.23 22.14
C LEU A 72 -3.15 6.40 23.41
N THR A 73 -2.16 6.29 24.29
CA THR A 73 -2.32 5.64 25.59
C THR A 73 -3.47 6.23 26.41
N LEU A 74 -3.61 7.56 26.40
CA LEU A 74 -4.68 8.25 27.13
C LEU A 74 -6.07 8.12 26.49
N THR A 75 -6.16 8.02 25.16
CA THR A 75 -7.44 8.14 24.44
C THR A 75 -8.02 6.81 23.94
N SER A 76 -7.20 5.78 23.70
CA SER A 76 -7.64 4.54 23.05
C SER A 76 -7.55 3.29 23.93
N GLY A 77 -7.18 3.41 25.21
CA GLY A 77 -6.94 2.25 26.09
C GLY A 77 -5.78 1.39 25.61
N PHE A 78 -4.78 2.01 24.96
CA PHE A 78 -3.68 1.34 24.25
C PHE A 78 -2.84 0.41 25.15
N GLU A 79 -2.84 0.59 26.47
CA GLU A 79 -2.08 -0.26 27.40
C GLU A 79 -2.36 -1.76 27.22
N GLN A 80 -3.60 -2.16 26.90
CA GLN A 80 -3.95 -3.57 26.67
C GLN A 80 -3.59 -4.10 25.26
N LYS A 81 -3.44 -3.24 24.25
CA LYS A 81 -3.18 -3.63 22.84
C LYS A 81 -1.74 -3.42 22.40
N LYS A 82 -0.91 -2.97 23.33
CA LYS A 82 0.47 -2.60 23.11
C LYS A 82 1.32 -3.81 22.73
N GLU A 83 1.13 -4.93 23.43
CA GLU A 83 1.80 -6.20 23.14
C GLU A 83 1.42 -6.71 21.74
N ASP A 84 0.13 -6.72 21.38
CA ASP A 84 -0.35 -7.13 20.04
C ASP A 84 0.25 -6.31 18.89
N LEU A 85 0.36 -4.98 19.05
CA LEU A 85 0.93 -4.10 18.03
C LEU A 85 2.44 -4.32 17.90
N PHE A 86 3.13 -4.54 19.01
CA PHE A 86 4.57 -4.82 19.00
C PHE A 86 4.90 -6.20 18.44
N ASP A 87 4.07 -7.20 18.72
CA ASP A 87 4.17 -8.51 18.07
C ASP A 87 3.93 -8.39 16.57
N SER A 88 2.94 -7.61 16.14
CA SER A 88 2.70 -7.32 14.72
C SER A 88 3.89 -6.61 14.05
N MET A 89 4.53 -5.66 14.74
CA MET A 89 5.75 -5.01 14.26
C MET A 89 6.92 -5.99 14.16
N ASN A 90 7.08 -6.86 15.16
CA ASN A 90 8.10 -7.91 15.16
C ASN A 90 7.89 -8.86 13.98
N THR A 91 6.66 -9.31 13.75
CA THR A 91 6.28 -10.13 12.59
C THR A 91 6.56 -9.40 11.27
N PHE A 92 6.22 -8.11 11.15
CA PHE A 92 6.53 -7.33 9.95
C PHE A 92 8.03 -7.21 9.68
N LEU A 93 8.84 -6.96 10.71
CA LEU A 93 10.30 -6.88 10.59
C LEU A 93 10.89 -8.24 10.18
N GLN A 94 10.38 -9.33 10.75
CA GLN A 94 10.80 -10.69 10.40
C GLN A 94 10.40 -11.09 8.98
N ASN A 95 9.19 -10.73 8.53
CA ASN A 95 8.74 -10.92 7.14
C ASN A 95 9.62 -10.18 6.12
N ASN A 96 10.38 -9.18 6.56
CA ASN A 96 11.37 -8.46 5.78
C ASN A 96 12.83 -8.84 6.13
N ASN A 97 13.07 -10.01 6.75
CA ASN A 97 14.38 -10.55 7.14
C ASN A 97 15.19 -9.70 8.12
N VAL A 98 14.53 -8.87 8.93
CA VAL A 98 15.17 -8.03 9.96
C VAL A 98 15.11 -8.76 11.31
N LEU A 99 16.19 -9.46 11.68
CA LEU A 99 16.32 -10.16 12.97
C LEU A 99 16.89 -9.20 14.03
N ILE A 100 16.05 -8.34 14.61
CA ILE A 100 16.40 -7.43 15.71
C ILE A 100 15.52 -7.81 16.91
N ASP A 101 16.13 -8.08 18.06
CA ASP A 101 15.39 -8.17 19.33
C ASP A 101 14.93 -6.77 19.72
N ILE A 102 13.62 -6.53 19.62
CA ILE A 102 13.03 -5.22 19.86
C ILE A 102 12.82 -4.91 21.34
N ASN A 103 12.90 -5.90 22.23
CA ASN A 103 12.54 -5.74 23.64
C ASN A 103 13.28 -4.59 24.36
N PRO A 104 14.60 -4.38 24.19
CA PRO A 104 15.29 -3.24 24.79
C PRO A 104 14.81 -1.88 24.26
N TYR A 105 14.38 -1.84 22.99
CA TYR A 105 13.80 -0.64 22.39
C TYR A 105 12.39 -0.38 22.91
N LEU A 106 11.62 -1.44 23.20
CA LEU A 106 10.29 -1.34 23.82
C LEU A 106 10.37 -0.74 25.23
N GLU A 107 11.33 -1.18 26.04
CA GLU A 107 11.57 -0.60 27.37
C GLU A 107 11.94 0.88 27.27
N THR A 108 12.79 1.24 26.31
CA THR A 108 13.17 2.63 26.04
C THR A 108 11.97 3.48 25.62
N LEU A 109 11.12 2.97 24.73
CA LEU A 109 9.89 3.65 24.31
C LEU A 109 8.92 3.84 25.47
N ASN A 110 8.77 2.85 26.34
CA ASN A 110 7.92 2.95 27.54
C ASN A 110 8.41 4.04 28.49
N ASN A 111 9.72 4.11 28.70
CA ASN A 111 10.33 5.14 29.53
C ASN A 111 10.12 6.55 28.93
N ILE A 112 10.23 6.69 27.60
CA ILE A 112 9.97 7.95 26.89
C ILE A 112 8.49 8.36 27.01
N VAL A 113 7.56 7.43 26.84
CA VAL A 113 6.11 7.69 26.95
C VAL A 113 5.76 8.12 28.38
N ASN A 114 6.27 7.40 29.38
CA ASN A 114 6.03 7.73 30.79
C ASN A 114 6.65 9.07 31.20
N ALA A 115 7.82 9.43 30.65
CA ALA A 115 8.39 10.76 30.85
C ALA A 115 7.53 11.85 30.18
N ALA A 116 6.99 11.59 28.98
CA ALA A 116 6.13 12.53 28.27
C ALA A 116 4.79 12.77 28.98
N THR A 117 4.17 11.74 29.57
CA THR A 117 2.93 11.89 30.36
C THR A 117 3.14 12.70 31.64
N GLN A 118 4.30 12.56 32.29
CA GLN A 118 4.65 13.31 33.52
C GLN A 118 4.85 14.82 33.28
N ILE A 119 5.30 15.23 32.09
CA ILE A 119 5.58 16.64 31.76
C ILE A 119 4.29 17.46 31.51
N GLY A 120 3.14 16.81 31.29
CA GLY A 120 1.83 17.48 31.16
C GLY A 120 1.76 18.46 29.97
N ALA A 121 1.24 19.67 30.22
CA ALA A 121 0.94 20.68 29.18
C ALA A 121 2.18 21.23 28.46
N ILE A 122 3.36 21.26 29.09
CA ILE A 122 4.60 21.74 28.47
C ILE A 122 5.04 20.78 27.35
N GLY A 123 4.92 19.47 27.58
CA GLY A 123 5.20 18.45 26.57
C GLY A 123 4.26 18.55 25.37
N PHE A 124 3.00 18.90 25.61
CA PHE A 124 2.02 19.14 24.55
C PHE A 124 2.35 20.35 23.66
N ILE A 125 2.87 21.44 24.24
CA ILE A 125 3.32 22.61 23.44
C ILE A 125 4.55 22.24 22.60
N VAL A 126 5.53 21.55 23.20
CA VAL A 126 6.72 21.06 22.48
C VAL A 126 6.32 20.10 21.36
N PHE A 127 5.30 19.27 21.58
CA PHE A 127 4.73 18.38 20.58
C PHE A 127 4.14 19.14 19.40
N ILE A 128 3.26 20.13 19.61
CA ILE A 128 2.69 20.92 18.51
C ILE A 128 3.80 21.62 17.72
N PHE A 129 4.78 22.19 18.42
CA PHE A 129 5.91 22.87 17.76
C PHE A 129 6.78 21.89 16.94
N SER A 130 7.02 20.69 17.48
CA SER A 130 7.81 19.64 16.82
C SER A 130 7.06 19.04 15.64
N ALA A 131 5.79 18.67 15.82
CA ALA A 131 4.93 18.09 14.81
C ALA A 131 4.77 19.00 13.58
N THR A 132 4.73 20.32 13.79
CA THR A 132 4.68 21.31 12.70
C THR A 132 6.05 21.65 12.09
N GLY A 133 7.16 21.21 12.72
CA GLY A 133 8.52 21.58 12.30
C GLY A 133 8.83 21.18 10.86
N VAL A 134 8.54 19.93 10.48
CA VAL A 134 8.78 19.44 9.11
C VAL A 134 7.94 20.21 8.09
N LEU A 135 6.65 20.45 8.39
CA LEU A 135 5.77 21.21 7.51
C LEU A 135 6.26 22.66 7.32
N ARG A 136 6.75 23.29 8.39
CA ARG A 136 7.34 24.64 8.31
C ARG A 136 8.55 24.67 7.40
N THR A 137 9.51 23.77 7.61
CA THR A 137 10.73 23.70 6.79
C THR A 137 10.39 23.39 5.32
N LEU A 138 9.41 22.51 5.09
CA LEU A 138 8.94 22.16 3.75
C LEU A 138 8.22 23.34 3.06
N GLU A 139 7.36 24.08 3.77
CA GLU A 139 6.73 25.29 3.25
C GLU A 139 7.77 26.36 2.89
N HIS A 140 8.77 26.61 3.74
CA HIS A 140 9.84 27.56 3.43
C HIS A 140 10.64 27.13 2.20
N ALA A 141 10.90 25.83 2.01
CA ALA A 141 11.57 25.33 0.82
C ALA A 141 10.70 25.54 -0.43
N PHE A 142 9.40 25.24 -0.37
CA PHE A 142 8.47 25.47 -1.49
C PHE A 142 8.34 26.95 -1.82
N ASN A 143 8.15 27.83 -0.84
CA ASN A 143 8.04 29.27 -1.08
C ASN A 143 9.27 29.83 -1.81
N GLN A 144 10.45 29.25 -1.60
CA GLN A 144 11.67 29.63 -2.33
C GLN A 144 11.70 29.09 -3.77
N ILE A 145 11.27 27.85 -4.01
CA ILE A 145 11.08 27.27 -5.37
C ILE A 145 10.11 28.11 -6.22
N TRP A 146 8.99 28.51 -5.61
CA TRP A 146 7.96 29.34 -6.25
C TRP A 146 8.27 30.85 -6.19
N LYS A 147 9.35 31.27 -5.51
CA LYS A 147 9.78 32.66 -5.33
C LYS A 147 8.61 33.57 -4.90
N THR A 148 7.94 33.18 -3.82
CA THR A 148 6.78 33.91 -3.26
C THR A 148 7.23 34.93 -2.22
N ALA A 149 6.78 36.18 -2.35
CA ALA A 149 7.17 37.27 -1.44
C ALA A 149 6.32 37.34 -0.15
N ASN A 150 5.10 36.79 -0.16
CA ASN A 150 4.17 36.85 0.96
C ASN A 150 4.00 35.47 1.59
N GLU A 151 4.46 35.30 2.83
CA GLU A 151 4.14 34.14 3.65
C GLU A 151 2.75 34.29 4.28
N ARG A 152 2.08 33.17 4.60
CA ARG A 152 0.83 33.19 5.35
C ARG A 152 1.11 33.75 6.75
N SER A 153 0.18 34.55 7.30
CA SER A 153 0.29 35.00 8.69
C SER A 153 0.35 33.80 9.65
N TYR A 154 1.15 33.90 10.70
CA TYR A 154 1.44 32.82 11.65
C TYR A 154 0.18 32.12 12.19
N PHE A 155 -0.91 32.85 12.41
CA PHE A 155 -2.17 32.28 12.89
C PHE A 155 -2.81 31.33 11.87
N TYR A 156 -2.95 31.76 10.61
CA TYR A 156 -3.49 30.92 9.54
C TYR A 156 -2.56 29.75 9.20
N LYS A 157 -1.25 29.94 9.37
CA LYS A 157 -0.23 28.89 9.23
C LYS A 157 -0.44 27.79 10.27
N MET A 158 -0.69 28.15 11.54
CA MET A 158 -1.01 27.17 12.60
C MET A 158 -2.31 26.42 12.35
N ILE A 159 -3.39 27.11 11.97
CA ILE A 159 -4.68 26.48 11.64
C ILE A 159 -4.53 25.50 10.47
N PHE A 160 -3.84 25.93 9.42
CA PHE A 160 -3.60 25.10 8.24
C PHE A 160 -2.80 23.83 8.58
N TYR A 161 -1.75 23.94 9.40
CA TYR A 161 -1.00 22.77 9.84
C TYR A 161 -1.81 21.85 10.74
N PHE A 162 -2.61 22.40 11.65
CA PHE A 162 -3.50 21.61 12.49
C PHE A 162 -4.45 20.77 11.62
N PHE A 163 -5.06 21.37 10.58
CA PHE A 163 -5.92 20.64 9.66
C PHE A 163 -5.18 19.58 8.86
N ILE A 164 -3.99 19.86 8.33
CA ILE A 164 -3.21 18.83 7.60
C ILE A 164 -2.83 17.67 8.52
N MET A 165 -2.38 17.96 9.74
CA MET A 165 -1.95 16.93 10.69
C MET A 165 -3.10 16.09 11.25
N THR A 166 -4.31 16.63 11.36
CA THR A 166 -5.48 15.90 11.90
C THR A 166 -6.36 15.30 10.80
N ILE A 167 -6.81 16.12 9.85
CA ILE A 167 -7.71 15.69 8.76
C ILE A 167 -6.95 14.86 7.73
N GLY A 168 -5.66 15.15 7.46
CA GLY A 168 -4.86 14.42 6.48
C GLY A 168 -4.81 12.90 6.73
N PRO A 169 -4.35 12.45 7.92
CA PRO A 169 -4.37 11.03 8.28
C PRO A 169 -5.77 10.42 8.30
N LEU A 170 -6.79 11.15 8.74
CA LEU A 170 -8.17 10.67 8.73
C LEU A 170 -8.67 10.41 7.30
N LEU A 171 -8.42 11.33 6.38
CA LEU A 171 -8.76 11.16 4.96
C LEU A 171 -7.97 10.01 4.33
N PHE A 172 -6.70 9.84 4.71
CA PHE A 172 -5.90 8.70 4.26
C PHE A 172 -6.46 7.37 4.78
N MET A 173 -6.88 7.30 6.04
CA MET A 173 -7.48 6.12 6.66
C MET A 173 -8.84 5.77 6.03
N VAL A 174 -9.70 6.76 5.81
CA VAL A 174 -10.98 6.55 5.12
C VAL A 174 -10.75 6.15 3.66
N GLY A 175 -9.82 6.83 2.97
CA GLY A 175 -9.48 6.53 1.58
C GLY A 175 -8.90 5.13 1.40
N SER A 176 -7.98 4.71 2.28
CA SER A 176 -7.45 3.35 2.28
C SER A 176 -8.52 2.32 2.62
N GLY A 177 -9.41 2.60 3.57
CA GLY A 177 -10.56 1.74 3.89
C GLY A 177 -11.50 1.53 2.69
N ILE A 178 -11.84 2.59 1.97
CA ILE A 178 -12.64 2.51 0.73
C ILE A 178 -11.93 1.66 -0.32
N ILE A 179 -10.63 1.91 -0.53
CA ILE A 179 -9.80 1.15 -1.48
C ILE A 179 -9.77 -0.34 -1.12
N VAL A 180 -9.55 -0.67 0.16
CA VAL A 180 -9.52 -2.06 0.63
C VAL A 180 -10.88 -2.71 0.41
N ASN A 181 -11.97 -2.04 0.77
CA ASN A 181 -13.32 -2.57 0.58
C ASN A 181 -13.68 -2.78 -0.90
N LEU A 182 -13.34 -1.82 -1.76
CA LEU A 182 -13.52 -1.92 -3.22
C LEU A 182 -12.74 -3.13 -3.77
N THR A 183 -11.48 -3.26 -3.35
CA THR A 183 -10.58 -4.33 -3.77
C THR A 183 -11.09 -5.70 -3.29
N GLN A 184 -11.58 -5.81 -2.05
CA GLN A 184 -12.19 -7.02 -1.49
C GLN A 184 -13.50 -7.42 -2.21
N THR A 185 -14.29 -6.44 -2.65
CA THR A 185 -15.53 -6.70 -3.39
C THR A 185 -15.26 -7.34 -4.75
N ILE A 186 -14.21 -6.88 -5.45
CA ILE A 186 -13.86 -7.33 -6.81
C ILE A 186 -13.02 -8.63 -6.77
N ARG A 187 -12.38 -8.94 -5.65
CA ARG A 187 -11.59 -10.16 -5.43
C ARG A 187 -12.41 -11.42 -5.74
N SER A 188 -11.80 -12.43 -6.35
CA SER A 188 -12.38 -13.78 -6.45
C SER A 188 -12.49 -14.48 -5.08
N SER A 189 -13.48 -15.36 -4.89
CA SER A 189 -13.68 -16.07 -3.61
C SER A 189 -12.47 -16.93 -3.23
N HIS A 190 -12.11 -16.97 -1.96
CA HIS A 190 -11.11 -17.91 -1.46
C HIS A 190 -11.75 -19.31 -1.33
N LEU A 191 -11.00 -20.35 -1.71
CA LEU A 191 -11.37 -21.74 -1.42
C LEU A 191 -10.73 -22.11 -0.08
N LYS A 192 -11.51 -22.64 0.86
CA LYS A 192 -11.12 -22.77 2.27
C LYS A 192 -10.83 -24.20 2.72
N SER A 193 -11.55 -25.18 2.17
CA SER A 193 -11.38 -26.58 2.58
C SER A 193 -11.70 -27.52 1.45
N VAL A 194 -11.07 -28.70 1.48
CA VAL A 194 -11.29 -29.79 0.54
C VAL A 194 -11.46 -31.12 1.30
N ALA A 195 -12.31 -32.01 0.80
CA ALA A 195 -12.55 -33.34 1.35
C ALA A 195 -12.79 -34.37 0.23
N ARG A 196 -12.37 -35.63 0.43
CA ARG A 196 -12.60 -36.74 -0.51
C ARG A 196 -13.77 -37.59 -0.06
N SER A 197 -14.79 -37.66 -0.89
CA SER A 197 -15.97 -38.49 -0.68
C SER A 197 -15.68 -39.97 -1.02
N SER A 198 -16.50 -40.90 -0.52
CA SER A 198 -16.31 -42.34 -0.73
C SER A 198 -16.55 -42.81 -2.17
N ASP A 199 -17.14 -41.95 -3.01
CA ASP A 199 -17.32 -42.13 -4.46
C ASP A 199 -16.13 -41.56 -5.28
N ASP A 200 -14.99 -41.30 -4.63
CA ASP A 200 -13.75 -40.75 -5.20
C ASP A 200 -13.87 -39.34 -5.80
N PHE A 201 -14.98 -38.65 -5.58
CA PHE A 201 -15.10 -37.23 -5.89
C PHE A 201 -14.55 -36.35 -4.77
N LEU A 202 -14.01 -35.20 -5.16
CA LEU A 202 -13.48 -34.21 -4.24
C LEU A 202 -14.48 -33.07 -4.09
N TRP A 203 -14.66 -32.64 -2.85
CA TRP A 203 -15.56 -31.56 -2.49
C TRP A 203 -14.77 -30.39 -1.97
N ILE A 204 -14.96 -29.23 -2.57
CA ILE A 204 -14.30 -27.99 -2.17
C ILE A 204 -15.37 -27.02 -1.69
N VAL A 205 -15.10 -26.37 -0.57
CA VAL A 205 -15.92 -25.25 -0.08
C VAL A 205 -15.11 -23.97 0.06
N GLY A 206 -15.80 -22.83 0.02
CA GLY A 206 -15.17 -21.52 0.17
C GLY A 206 -16.17 -20.38 0.35
N GLU A 207 -15.67 -19.17 0.18
CA GLU A 207 -16.43 -17.94 0.34
C GLU A 207 -17.55 -17.78 -0.69
N ARG A 208 -18.56 -16.95 -0.39
CA ARG A 208 -19.66 -16.59 -1.31
C ARG A 208 -20.45 -17.80 -1.84
N GLY A 209 -20.78 -18.73 -0.94
CA GLY A 209 -21.58 -19.92 -1.24
C GLY A 209 -20.89 -20.92 -2.14
N THR A 210 -19.56 -20.90 -2.19
CA THR A 210 -18.81 -21.81 -3.05
C THR A 210 -18.84 -23.21 -2.46
N ILE A 211 -19.57 -24.12 -3.09
CA ILE A 211 -19.49 -25.57 -2.88
C ILE A 211 -19.36 -26.22 -4.26
N LEU A 212 -18.27 -26.94 -4.48
CA LEU A 212 -17.90 -27.54 -5.76
C LEU A 212 -17.65 -29.03 -5.57
N LYS A 213 -18.24 -29.86 -6.44
CA LYS A 213 -17.87 -31.26 -6.64
C LYS A 213 -16.98 -31.34 -7.87
N ILE A 214 -15.75 -31.82 -7.70
CA ILE A 214 -14.76 -31.97 -8.78
C ILE A 214 -14.31 -33.44 -8.87
N ASP A 215 -13.88 -33.86 -10.05
CA ASP A 215 -13.17 -35.15 -10.20
C ASP A 215 -11.70 -35.05 -9.76
N GLU A 216 -11.02 -36.20 -9.65
CA GLU A 216 -9.59 -36.27 -9.29
C GLU A 216 -8.67 -35.58 -10.30
N ALA A 217 -9.14 -35.37 -11.53
CA ALA A 217 -8.43 -34.60 -12.55
C ALA A 217 -8.63 -33.08 -12.38
N GLY A 218 -9.40 -32.65 -11.38
CA GLY A 218 -9.66 -31.25 -11.06
C GLY A 218 -10.78 -30.60 -11.87
N ASN A 219 -11.54 -31.36 -12.65
CA ASN A 219 -12.63 -30.82 -13.48
C ASN A 219 -13.92 -30.68 -12.66
N PRO A 220 -14.61 -29.54 -12.75
CA PRO A 220 -15.88 -29.34 -12.05
C PRO A 220 -16.98 -30.24 -12.63
N LYS A 221 -17.70 -30.93 -11.75
CA LYS A 221 -18.87 -31.78 -12.10
C LYS A 221 -20.19 -31.16 -11.70
N ALA A 222 -20.23 -30.53 -10.53
CA ALA A 222 -21.44 -29.89 -10.00
C ALA A 222 -21.08 -28.75 -9.05
N LYS A 223 -21.98 -27.77 -8.93
CA LYS A 223 -21.92 -26.63 -8.02
C LYS A 223 -23.11 -26.64 -7.08
N LEU A 224 -23.08 -25.82 -6.02
CA LEU A 224 -24.17 -25.69 -5.04
C LEU A 224 -25.59 -25.67 -5.65
N LYS A 225 -25.79 -24.95 -6.76
CA LYS A 225 -27.10 -24.82 -7.43
C LYS A 225 -27.64 -26.14 -8.01
N ASP A 226 -26.78 -27.12 -8.22
CA ASP A 226 -27.12 -28.40 -8.83
C ASP A 226 -27.58 -29.42 -7.77
N PHE A 227 -27.42 -29.12 -6.48
CA PHE A 227 -27.81 -29.99 -5.37
C PHE A 227 -29.14 -29.59 -4.74
N LYS A 228 -29.89 -30.58 -4.24
CA LYS A 228 -31.14 -30.34 -3.52
C LYS A 228 -30.82 -29.98 -2.07
N VAL A 229 -31.33 -28.84 -1.63
CA VAL A 229 -31.25 -28.39 -0.24
C VAL A 229 -32.65 -28.37 0.35
N ASP A 230 -32.84 -29.10 1.44
CA ASP A 230 -34.11 -29.19 2.16
C ASP A 230 -34.22 -28.05 3.17
N PHE A 231 -34.86 -26.95 2.75
CA PHE A 231 -35.21 -25.84 3.63
C PHE A 231 -36.54 -26.04 4.37
N GLU A 232 -37.37 -27.02 3.95
CA GLU A 232 -38.67 -27.27 4.58
C GLU A 232 -38.49 -27.93 5.95
N ASN A 233 -37.52 -28.83 6.06
CA ASN A 233 -37.17 -29.53 7.31
C ASN A 233 -35.92 -28.96 7.99
N MET A 234 -35.58 -27.68 7.74
CA MET A 234 -34.41 -27.06 8.36
C MET A 234 -34.55 -26.93 9.88
N LYS A 235 -33.44 -27.02 10.58
CA LYS A 235 -33.37 -26.83 12.03
C LYS A 235 -32.89 -25.44 12.39
N CYS A 236 -33.59 -24.82 13.33
CA CYS A 236 -33.30 -23.49 13.82
C CYS A 236 -32.81 -23.60 15.25
N LEU A 237 -31.55 -23.30 15.47
CA LEU A 237 -30.86 -23.47 16.74
C LEU A 237 -30.36 -22.11 17.23
N ASP A 238 -30.36 -21.90 18.54
CA ASP A 238 -29.63 -20.79 19.13
C ASP A 238 -28.13 -21.11 19.23
N LYS A 239 -27.36 -20.20 19.84
CA LYS A 239 -25.92 -20.36 20.02
C LYS A 239 -25.53 -21.52 20.96
N ASP A 240 -26.46 -21.98 21.79
CA ASP A 240 -26.25 -23.10 22.71
C ASP A 240 -26.78 -24.42 22.12
N GLY A 241 -27.27 -24.39 20.86
CA GLY A 241 -27.83 -25.54 20.17
C GLY A 241 -29.24 -25.92 20.64
N THR A 242 -29.97 -24.99 21.25
CA THR A 242 -31.36 -25.18 21.66
C THR A 242 -32.33 -24.81 20.52
N ASP A 243 -33.41 -25.58 20.38
CA ASP A 243 -34.36 -25.42 19.28
C ASP A 243 -35.21 -24.14 19.43
N LEU A 244 -35.04 -23.22 18.48
CA LEU A 244 -35.78 -21.96 18.38
C LEU A 244 -37.14 -22.12 17.68
N LYS A 245 -37.43 -23.29 17.11
CA LYS A 245 -38.64 -23.68 16.37
C LYS A 245 -38.88 -22.93 15.05
N VAL A 246 -38.48 -21.67 14.92
CA VAL A 246 -38.70 -20.85 13.71
C VAL A 246 -37.52 -19.93 13.42
N CYS A 247 -37.04 -19.96 12.18
CA CYS A 247 -36.05 -19.03 11.63
C CYS A 247 -36.28 -18.85 10.12
N ASN A 248 -35.66 -17.83 9.53
CA ASN A 248 -35.73 -17.60 8.09
C ASN A 248 -34.67 -18.44 7.38
N PRO A 249 -34.97 -19.03 6.20
CA PRO A 249 -33.97 -19.77 5.44
C PRO A 249 -32.73 -18.91 5.12
N PRO A 250 -31.51 -19.41 5.37
CA PRO A 250 -30.29 -18.65 5.10
C PRO A 250 -30.02 -18.52 3.59
N ASP A 251 -29.45 -17.38 3.19
CA ASP A 251 -29.02 -17.15 1.80
C ASP A 251 -27.65 -17.77 1.56
N LEU A 252 -27.65 -19.06 1.19
CA LEU A 252 -26.42 -19.85 1.00
C LEU A 252 -25.41 -19.24 0.02
N LYS A 253 -25.81 -18.31 -0.86
CA LYS A 253 -24.89 -17.63 -1.80
C LYS A 253 -24.02 -16.57 -1.11
N LYS A 254 -24.45 -16.07 0.05
CA LYS A 254 -23.71 -15.08 0.84
C LYS A 254 -22.90 -15.74 1.95
N GLU A 255 -23.20 -16.99 2.28
CA GLU A 255 -22.49 -17.76 3.30
C GLU A 255 -21.02 -18.00 2.93
N ASN A 256 -20.14 -17.94 3.91
CA ASN A 256 -18.73 -18.26 3.75
C ASN A 256 -18.47 -19.64 4.35
N PHE A 257 -18.43 -20.67 3.52
CA PHE A 257 -18.13 -22.02 3.99
C PHE A 257 -16.64 -22.16 4.30
N ILE A 258 -16.33 -22.38 5.58
CA ILE A 258 -14.97 -22.41 6.11
C ILE A 258 -14.37 -23.81 6.11
N LYS A 259 -15.20 -24.85 6.24
CA LYS A 259 -14.73 -26.22 6.40
C LYS A 259 -15.72 -27.22 5.83
N ILE A 260 -15.18 -28.25 5.18
CA ILE A 260 -15.93 -29.43 4.74
C ILE A 260 -15.20 -30.68 5.22
N ARG A 261 -15.94 -31.64 5.76
CA ARG A 261 -15.43 -32.94 6.20
C ARG A 261 -16.46 -34.01 5.90
N ASN A 262 -15.99 -35.24 5.75
CA ASN A 262 -16.84 -36.39 5.53
C ASN A 262 -16.36 -37.59 6.34
N LYS A 263 -17.30 -38.46 6.67
CA LYS A 263 -17.07 -39.76 7.29
C LYS A 263 -18.10 -40.73 6.72
N ASN A 264 -17.65 -41.86 6.19
CA ASN A 264 -18.49 -42.80 5.47
C ASN A 264 -19.30 -42.12 4.34
N LYS A 265 -20.63 -42.20 4.38
CA LYS A 265 -21.53 -41.53 3.44
C LYS A 265 -21.95 -40.13 3.88
N HIS A 266 -21.60 -39.76 5.11
CA HIS A 266 -22.00 -38.49 5.70
C HIS A 266 -21.04 -37.38 5.32
N MET A 267 -21.61 -36.24 4.94
CA MET A 267 -20.90 -35.04 4.55
C MET A 267 -21.38 -33.85 5.37
N TYR A 268 -20.43 -33.03 5.80
CA TYR A 268 -20.66 -31.88 6.65
C TYR A 268 -19.94 -30.67 6.08
N ALA A 269 -20.66 -29.57 5.82
CA ALA A 269 -20.08 -28.30 5.42
C ALA A 269 -20.55 -27.19 6.38
N LEU A 270 -19.61 -26.47 6.96
CA LEU A 270 -19.87 -25.44 7.97
C LEU A 270 -19.56 -24.05 7.43
N SER A 271 -20.51 -23.14 7.58
CA SER A 271 -20.34 -21.70 7.36
C SER A 271 -19.78 -21.01 8.60
N GLU A 272 -19.00 -19.96 8.36
CA GLU A 272 -18.53 -19.04 9.39
C GLU A 272 -19.68 -18.46 10.22
N MET A 273 -20.83 -18.20 9.60
CA MET A 273 -22.01 -17.58 10.23
C MET A 273 -23.04 -18.60 10.75
N GLY A 274 -22.62 -19.85 10.97
CA GLY A 274 -23.45 -20.82 11.71
C GLY A 274 -24.46 -21.58 10.89
N VAL A 275 -24.32 -21.60 9.56
CA VAL A 275 -25.05 -22.56 8.71
C VAL A 275 -24.25 -23.85 8.60
N LEU A 276 -24.81 -24.95 9.11
CA LEU A 276 -24.30 -26.31 8.94
C LEU A 276 -25.14 -27.04 7.90
N LEU A 277 -24.49 -27.49 6.83
CA LEU A 277 -25.08 -28.40 5.85
C LEU A 277 -24.66 -29.84 6.16
N HIS A 278 -25.63 -30.74 6.20
CA HIS A 278 -25.42 -32.16 6.43
C HIS A 278 -26.05 -32.99 5.31
N SER A 279 -25.31 -33.95 4.77
CA SER A 279 -25.82 -34.91 3.80
C SER A 279 -25.50 -36.33 4.26
N GLU A 280 -26.40 -37.26 3.99
CA GLU A 280 -26.26 -38.69 4.30
C GLU A 280 -26.06 -39.54 3.04
N ASP A 281 -26.03 -38.89 1.86
CA ASP A 281 -26.06 -39.51 0.54
C ASP A 281 -24.98 -38.96 -0.40
N LEU A 282 -23.79 -38.68 0.16
CA LEU A 282 -22.63 -38.16 -0.59
C LEU A 282 -22.87 -36.80 -1.26
N GLY A 283 -23.66 -35.94 -0.61
CA GLY A 283 -23.91 -34.57 -1.04
C GLY A 283 -24.97 -34.41 -2.12
N ASN A 284 -25.82 -35.42 -2.36
CA ASN A 284 -26.92 -35.30 -3.33
C ASN A 284 -28.11 -34.52 -2.74
N ASN A 285 -28.43 -34.78 -1.46
CA ASN A 285 -29.40 -34.04 -0.68
C ASN A 285 -28.75 -33.48 0.59
N TRP A 286 -28.96 -32.19 0.83
CA TRP A 286 -28.43 -31.48 2.00
C TRP A 286 -29.56 -31.01 2.92
N LYS A 287 -29.47 -31.39 4.20
CA LYS A 287 -30.24 -30.84 5.31
C LYS A 287 -29.52 -29.62 5.89
N VAL A 288 -30.28 -28.67 6.44
CA VAL A 288 -29.75 -27.41 6.98
C VAL A 288 -30.01 -27.33 8.48
N ALA A 289 -28.97 -27.00 9.25
CA ALA A 289 -29.08 -26.53 10.62
C ALA A 289 -28.49 -25.12 10.72
N ASP A 290 -29.30 -24.14 11.09
CA ASP A 290 -28.92 -22.73 11.27
C ASP A 290 -28.80 -22.42 12.76
N PHE A 291 -27.60 -22.01 13.20
CA PHE A 291 -27.28 -21.65 14.58
C PHE A 291 -27.43 -20.13 14.85
N ASN A 292 -28.34 -19.46 14.12
CA ASN A 292 -28.76 -18.07 14.34
C ASN A 292 -27.57 -17.08 14.41
N ASN A 293 -26.74 -17.09 13.37
CA ASN A 293 -25.54 -16.25 13.26
C ASN A 293 -24.49 -16.51 14.37
N ALA A 294 -24.42 -17.73 14.88
CA ALA A 294 -23.28 -18.19 15.65
C ALA A 294 -22.01 -18.18 14.80
N GLU A 295 -20.92 -17.62 15.34
CA GLU A 295 -19.65 -17.56 14.62
C GLU A 295 -18.77 -18.77 14.94
N PHE A 296 -18.46 -19.58 13.93
CA PHE A 296 -17.62 -20.78 14.06
C PHE A 296 -16.27 -20.62 13.36
N LYS A 297 -15.27 -21.39 13.82
CA LYS A 297 -13.91 -21.41 13.24
C LYS A 297 -13.45 -22.77 12.73
N ASP A 298 -13.90 -23.87 13.35
CA ASP A 298 -13.64 -25.23 12.87
C ASP A 298 -14.70 -26.19 13.44
N PHE A 299 -14.73 -27.42 12.95
CA PHE A 299 -15.47 -28.50 13.57
C PHE A 299 -14.75 -29.83 13.37
N ALA A 300 -14.97 -30.82 14.22
CA ALA A 300 -14.54 -32.20 13.98
C ALA A 300 -15.71 -33.18 14.00
N ILE A 301 -15.55 -34.27 13.26
CA ILE A 301 -16.49 -35.39 13.24
C ILE A 301 -15.98 -36.40 14.28
N GLN A 302 -16.79 -36.72 15.27
CA GLN A 302 -16.48 -37.77 16.24
C GLN A 302 -16.92 -39.13 15.66
N ASP A 303 -18.20 -39.23 15.27
CA ASP A 303 -18.77 -40.40 14.61
C ASP A 303 -19.75 -39.98 13.51
N ASP A 304 -20.46 -40.94 12.91
CA ASP A 304 -21.38 -40.67 11.80
C ASP A 304 -22.47 -39.64 12.12
N ASN A 305 -22.81 -39.47 13.41
CA ASN A 305 -23.92 -38.64 13.87
C ASN A 305 -23.49 -37.50 14.81
N ASN A 306 -22.32 -37.60 15.45
CA ASN A 306 -21.84 -36.63 16.42
C ASN A 306 -20.69 -35.80 15.85
N ILE A 307 -20.85 -34.48 15.92
CA ILE A 307 -19.83 -33.51 15.57
C ILE A 307 -19.53 -32.59 16.75
N ILE A 308 -18.31 -32.06 16.82
CA ILE A 308 -17.93 -31.02 17.77
C ILE A 308 -17.59 -29.76 16.99
N LEU A 309 -18.37 -28.71 17.21
CA LEU A 309 -18.21 -27.38 16.65
C LEU A 309 -17.34 -26.53 17.57
N ILE A 310 -16.49 -25.67 17.00
CA ILE A 310 -15.67 -24.70 17.72
C ILE A 310 -16.11 -23.29 17.33
N PHE A 311 -16.56 -22.50 18.29
CA PHE A 311 -16.89 -21.09 18.08
C PHE A 311 -15.62 -20.26 17.87
N LYS A 312 -15.75 -19.09 17.24
CA LYS A 312 -14.64 -18.12 17.17
C LYS A 312 -14.13 -17.70 18.56
N THR A 313 -15.00 -17.70 19.57
CA THR A 313 -14.62 -17.44 20.97
C THR A 313 -13.86 -18.61 21.63
N GLY A 314 -13.60 -19.71 20.90
CA GLY A 314 -12.93 -20.90 21.42
C GLY A 314 -13.80 -21.83 22.26
N LYS A 315 -15.12 -21.57 22.38
CA LYS A 315 -16.06 -22.48 23.05
C LYS A 315 -16.34 -23.71 22.19
N LEU A 316 -16.75 -24.81 22.82
CA LEU A 316 -17.12 -26.07 22.17
C LEU A 316 -18.63 -26.33 22.24
N LEU A 317 -19.17 -26.94 21.18
CA LEU A 317 -20.52 -27.49 21.17
C LEU A 317 -20.50 -28.86 20.48
N LYS A 318 -20.90 -29.91 21.21
CA LYS A 318 -21.12 -31.22 20.64
C LYS A 318 -22.56 -31.29 20.17
N TYR A 319 -22.77 -31.64 18.90
CA TYR A 319 -24.08 -31.66 18.26
C TYR A 319 -24.32 -33.02 17.60
N ASN A 320 -25.45 -33.63 17.92
CA ASN A 320 -25.91 -34.86 17.28
C ASN A 320 -26.86 -34.51 16.13
N THR A 321 -26.50 -34.84 14.90
CA THR A 321 -27.23 -34.44 13.68
C THR A 321 -28.51 -35.22 13.46
N VAL A 322 -28.66 -36.39 14.07
CA VAL A 322 -29.87 -37.25 13.94
C VAL A 322 -30.86 -36.99 15.06
N LYS A 323 -30.38 -36.91 16.31
CA LYS A 323 -31.21 -36.60 17.48
C LYS A 323 -31.47 -35.11 17.63
N GLU A 324 -30.72 -34.28 16.90
CA GLU A 324 -30.81 -32.81 16.91
C GLU A 324 -30.65 -32.24 18.31
N LYS A 325 -29.73 -32.82 19.09
CA LYS A 325 -29.44 -32.40 20.46
C LYS A 325 -28.01 -31.92 20.56
N ALA A 326 -27.84 -30.82 21.29
CA ALA A 326 -26.54 -30.28 21.62
C ALA A 326 -26.17 -30.54 23.09
N SER A 327 -24.87 -30.69 23.35
CA SER A 327 -24.27 -30.73 24.67
C SER A 327 -22.96 -29.96 24.66
N VAL A 328 -22.53 -29.47 25.82
CA VAL A 328 -21.25 -28.75 25.96
C VAL A 328 -20.21 -29.71 26.53
N PRO A 329 -19.13 -30.02 25.81
CA PRO A 329 -18.01 -30.79 26.34
C PRO A 329 -17.42 -30.20 27.62
N PHE A 330 -17.03 -31.06 28.57
CA PHE A 330 -16.40 -30.64 29.81
C PHE A 330 -14.87 -30.65 29.69
N LEU A 331 -14.23 -29.55 30.07
CA LEU A 331 -12.77 -29.39 30.12
C LEU A 331 -12.32 -29.44 31.58
N PHE A 332 -11.68 -30.54 31.99
CA PHE A 332 -11.27 -30.73 33.40
C PHE A 332 -10.22 -29.70 33.83
N GLY A 333 -10.50 -29.00 34.94
CA GLY A 333 -9.51 -28.15 35.63
C GLY A 333 -9.31 -26.75 35.05
N SER A 334 -10.14 -26.30 34.09
CA SER A 334 -10.15 -24.91 33.64
C SER A 334 -11.55 -24.48 33.19
N THR A 335 -11.97 -23.29 33.59
CA THR A 335 -13.30 -22.74 33.26
C THR A 335 -13.28 -21.78 32.08
N ASN A 336 -12.10 -21.38 31.59
CA ASN A 336 -11.98 -20.41 30.51
C ASN A 336 -10.83 -20.80 29.56
N VAL A 337 -11.08 -21.78 28.71
CA VAL A 337 -10.14 -22.27 27.69
C VAL A 337 -10.64 -21.84 26.33
N GLU A 338 -9.82 -21.11 25.58
CA GLU A 338 -10.10 -20.75 24.20
C GLU A 338 -9.48 -21.80 23.28
N VAL A 339 -10.31 -22.74 22.85
CA VAL A 339 -9.89 -23.86 22.00
C VAL A 339 -9.55 -23.36 20.62
N ASN A 340 -8.40 -23.74 20.06
CA ASN A 340 -8.03 -23.42 18.68
C ASN A 340 -8.48 -24.49 17.67
N LYS A 341 -8.11 -25.75 17.91
CA LYS A 341 -8.26 -26.86 16.95
C LYS A 341 -8.62 -28.15 17.67
N ILE A 342 -9.42 -28.99 17.00
CA ILE A 342 -9.78 -30.33 17.47
C ILE A 342 -9.64 -31.36 16.36
N ARG A 343 -9.14 -32.55 16.73
CA ARG A 343 -8.97 -33.71 15.86
C ARG A 343 -9.32 -35.00 16.60
N PHE A 344 -10.08 -35.87 15.94
CA PHE A 344 -10.37 -37.21 16.44
C PHE A 344 -9.49 -38.22 15.71
N VAL A 345 -9.00 -39.21 16.45
CA VAL A 345 -8.30 -40.38 15.90
C VAL A 345 -9.26 -41.53 15.67
N ASP A 346 -10.26 -41.65 16.54
CA ASP A 346 -11.39 -42.56 16.39
C ASP A 346 -12.61 -41.97 17.13
N HIS A 347 -13.70 -42.74 17.22
CA HIS A 347 -14.93 -42.32 17.87
C HIS A 347 -14.82 -42.01 19.38
N GLU A 348 -13.75 -42.45 20.05
CA GLU A 348 -13.51 -42.25 21.48
C GLU A 348 -12.32 -41.32 21.73
N PHE A 349 -11.24 -41.47 20.97
CA PHE A 349 -9.98 -40.79 21.20
C PHE A 349 -9.82 -39.55 20.32
N GLY A 350 -9.46 -38.43 20.95
CA GLY A 350 -9.21 -37.17 20.25
C GLY A 350 -8.27 -36.25 20.99
N TYR A 351 -7.73 -35.29 20.25
CA TYR A 351 -6.83 -34.24 20.72
C TYR A 351 -7.40 -32.87 20.41
N LEU A 352 -7.12 -31.94 21.30
CA LEU A 352 -7.53 -30.56 21.20
C LEU A 352 -6.38 -29.65 21.63
N ILE A 353 -6.21 -28.53 20.96
CA ILE A 353 -5.23 -27.50 21.34
C ILE A 353 -5.94 -26.20 21.67
N ASP A 354 -5.40 -25.45 22.62
CA ASP A 354 -5.88 -24.11 22.99
C ASP A 354 -4.90 -22.99 22.59
N ASP A 355 -5.38 -21.75 22.63
CA ASP A 355 -4.60 -20.57 22.23
C ASP A 355 -3.42 -20.30 23.20
N SER A 356 -3.44 -20.89 24.40
CA SER A 356 -2.32 -20.85 25.35
C SER A 356 -1.25 -21.91 25.05
N GLY A 357 -1.41 -22.72 24.00
CA GLY A 357 -0.47 -23.74 23.59
C GLY A 357 -0.52 -25.02 24.44
N ASN A 358 -1.64 -25.30 25.10
CA ASN A 358 -1.83 -26.57 25.80
C ASN A 358 -2.47 -27.61 24.87
N LEU A 359 -2.05 -28.86 25.06
CA LEU A 359 -2.68 -30.02 24.45
C LEU A 359 -3.65 -30.67 25.44
N TRP A 360 -4.83 -31.03 24.95
CA TRP A 360 -5.88 -31.70 25.69
C TRP A 360 -6.22 -33.02 24.99
N LYS A 361 -6.56 -34.05 25.77
CA LYS A 361 -6.89 -35.38 25.27
C LYS A 361 -8.24 -35.84 25.81
N THR A 362 -9.03 -36.46 24.95
CA THR A 362 -10.25 -37.19 25.30
C THR A 362 -10.10 -38.69 24.99
N SER A 363 -10.81 -39.51 25.75
CA SER A 363 -10.96 -40.96 25.55
C SER A 363 -12.41 -41.40 25.67
N ASP A 364 -13.35 -40.46 25.63
CA ASP A 364 -14.80 -40.70 25.77
C ASP A 364 -15.60 -39.98 24.68
N GLY A 365 -14.97 -39.75 23.53
CA GLY A 365 -15.63 -39.14 22.38
C GLY A 365 -15.86 -37.64 22.54
N GLY A 366 -15.01 -36.98 23.32
CA GLY A 366 -15.05 -35.55 23.54
C GLY A 366 -16.17 -35.08 24.47
N ASP A 367 -16.68 -35.95 25.35
CA ASP A 367 -17.53 -35.50 26.46
C ASP A 367 -16.66 -34.90 27.56
N ASN A 368 -15.47 -35.45 27.79
CA ASN A 368 -14.48 -34.92 28.70
C ASN A 368 -13.09 -34.79 28.08
N PHE A 369 -12.41 -33.68 28.38
CA PHE A 369 -11.03 -33.42 27.99
C PHE A 369 -10.12 -33.24 29.20
N THR A 370 -8.96 -33.90 29.15
CA THR A 370 -7.91 -33.82 30.17
C THR A 370 -6.68 -33.10 29.62
N LYS A 371 -6.17 -32.12 30.36
CA LYS A 371 -4.99 -31.35 29.97
C LYS A 371 -3.72 -32.22 30.07
N LYS A 372 -2.90 -32.20 29.02
CA LYS A 372 -1.51 -32.66 29.03
C LYS A 372 -0.58 -31.48 29.32
N GLU A 373 0.63 -31.75 29.81
CA GLU A 373 1.57 -30.70 30.27
C GLU A 373 1.71 -29.54 29.27
N SER A 374 1.91 -28.33 29.82
CA SER A 374 2.02 -27.09 29.04
C SER A 374 3.23 -27.15 28.11
N LEU A 375 3.01 -26.95 26.81
CA LEU A 375 3.99 -27.30 25.78
C LEU A 375 5.01 -26.18 25.51
N ILE A 376 4.56 -24.92 25.46
CA ILE A 376 5.39 -23.76 25.07
C ILE A 376 4.78 -22.46 25.64
N SER A 377 5.58 -21.39 25.81
CA SER A 377 5.05 -20.01 25.90
C SER A 377 4.79 -19.43 24.49
N GLY A 378 3.70 -19.84 23.86
CA GLY A 378 3.31 -19.35 22.53
C GLY A 378 2.10 -20.10 21.96
N GLY A 379 1.35 -19.45 21.06
CA GLY A 379 0.15 -20.03 20.45
C GLY A 379 0.48 -21.16 19.47
N ILE A 380 -0.24 -22.28 19.57
CA ILE A 380 -0.20 -23.38 18.61
C ILE A 380 -1.32 -23.17 17.59
N ASN A 381 -0.97 -23.21 16.31
CA ASN A 381 -1.87 -22.85 15.20
C ASN A 381 -2.55 -24.07 14.57
N ASP A 382 -1.85 -25.22 14.49
CA ASP A 382 -2.39 -26.42 13.86
C ASP A 382 -1.78 -27.71 14.43
N ILE A 383 -2.52 -28.82 14.26
CA ILE A 383 -2.16 -30.15 14.78
C ILE A 383 -2.39 -31.22 13.72
N VAL A 384 -1.42 -32.12 13.59
CA VAL A 384 -1.52 -33.32 12.76
C VAL A 384 -1.22 -34.56 13.60
N LEU A 385 -1.99 -35.61 13.34
CA LEU A 385 -1.90 -36.90 14.03
C LEU A 385 -1.44 -37.97 13.04
N ILE A 386 -0.50 -38.82 13.45
CA ILE A 386 -0.05 -39.99 12.69
C ILE A 386 -0.32 -41.21 13.56
N GLY A 387 -1.42 -41.92 13.28
CA GLY A 387 -1.91 -42.98 14.17
C GLY A 387 -2.38 -42.43 15.53
N LYS A 388 -2.29 -43.26 16.58
CA LYS A 388 -2.79 -42.92 17.94
C LYS A 388 -1.79 -42.18 18.83
N GLU A 389 -0.50 -42.32 18.54
CA GLU A 389 0.58 -41.90 19.44
C GLU A 389 1.45 -40.77 18.88
N GLN A 390 1.61 -40.66 17.56
CA GLN A 390 2.48 -39.64 17.00
C GLN A 390 1.70 -38.34 16.76
N VAL A 391 2.18 -37.23 17.34
CA VAL A 391 1.53 -35.92 17.31
C VAL A 391 2.51 -34.87 16.84
N PHE A 392 2.14 -34.11 15.82
CA PHE A 392 2.89 -32.94 15.38
C PHE A 392 2.09 -31.66 15.66
N LEU A 393 2.77 -30.64 16.16
CA LEU A 393 2.22 -29.32 16.42
C LEU A 393 3.06 -28.26 15.73
N VAL A 394 2.38 -27.25 15.19
CA VAL A 394 3.03 -26.06 14.65
C VAL A 394 2.42 -24.81 15.23
N GLY A 395 3.24 -23.79 15.44
CA GLY A 395 2.79 -22.59 16.14
C GLY A 395 3.60 -21.35 15.82
N ASP A 396 3.39 -20.36 16.67
CA ASP A 396 4.07 -19.08 16.63
C ASP A 396 5.56 -19.23 16.93
N LYS A 397 6.36 -18.19 16.63
CA LYS A 397 7.81 -18.16 16.90
C LYS A 397 8.63 -19.31 16.27
N GLY A 398 8.10 -19.95 15.22
CA GLY A 398 8.79 -21.04 14.51
C GLY A 398 8.63 -22.39 15.15
N SER A 399 7.68 -22.51 16.08
CA SER A 399 7.47 -23.74 16.83
C SER A 399 7.05 -24.89 15.92
N ILE A 400 7.84 -25.97 15.92
CA ILE A 400 7.50 -27.27 15.36
C ILE A 400 7.82 -28.30 16.42
N LEU A 401 6.79 -28.93 16.99
CA LEU A 401 6.96 -29.95 18.03
C LEU A 401 6.48 -31.30 17.52
N PHE A 402 7.23 -32.34 17.90
CA PHE A 402 6.90 -33.72 17.58
C PHE A 402 6.90 -34.58 18.83
N SER A 403 5.82 -35.34 19.04
CA SER A 403 5.73 -36.35 20.09
C SER A 403 5.55 -37.73 19.48
N LYS A 404 6.22 -38.73 20.06
CA LYS A 404 6.10 -40.15 19.69
C LYS A 404 5.20 -40.95 20.63
N ASP A 405 4.75 -40.34 21.72
CA ASP A 405 4.13 -41.02 22.87
C ASP A 405 2.85 -40.32 23.34
N ALA A 406 2.01 -39.91 22.39
CA ALA A 406 0.70 -39.29 22.60
C ALA A 406 0.75 -37.95 23.36
N GLY A 407 1.82 -37.19 23.17
CA GLY A 407 2.02 -35.88 23.79
C GLY A 407 2.54 -35.91 25.22
N ASN A 408 3.10 -37.04 25.68
CA ASN A 408 3.70 -37.14 27.00
C ASN A 408 5.14 -36.57 27.01
N THR A 409 5.90 -36.78 25.94
CA THR A 409 7.21 -36.18 25.70
C THR A 409 7.29 -35.53 24.32
N TRP A 410 8.16 -34.52 24.20
CA TRP A 410 8.25 -33.66 23.02
C TRP A 410 9.68 -33.51 22.54
N ILE A 411 9.83 -33.57 21.22
CA ILE A 411 11.03 -33.26 20.47
C ILE A 411 10.79 -31.90 19.80
N ASP A 412 11.63 -30.93 20.13
CA ASP A 412 11.58 -29.59 19.54
C ASP A 412 12.36 -29.57 18.21
N LEU A 413 11.62 -29.36 17.11
CA LEU A 413 12.13 -29.28 15.74
C LEU A 413 12.06 -27.84 15.19
N SER A 414 11.93 -26.84 16.08
CA SER A 414 11.64 -25.45 15.72
C SER A 414 12.78 -24.76 14.99
N HIS A 415 12.43 -23.97 13.97
CA HIS A 415 13.33 -23.07 13.26
C HIS A 415 12.94 -21.62 13.59
N ARG A 416 13.79 -20.87 14.31
CA ARG A 416 13.47 -19.60 15.01
C ARG A 416 13.14 -18.37 14.13
N ASN A 417 12.63 -18.55 12.91
CA ASN A 417 12.56 -17.47 11.93
C ASN A 417 11.15 -17.17 11.36
N PHE A 418 10.13 -18.01 11.57
CA PHE A 418 8.82 -17.85 10.90
C PHE A 418 7.63 -18.26 11.77
N LYS A 419 6.44 -17.70 11.57
CA LYS A 419 5.20 -18.22 12.18
C LYS A 419 4.63 -19.33 11.30
N TYR A 420 4.50 -20.56 11.82
CA TYR A 420 3.89 -21.66 11.07
C TYR A 420 2.39 -21.72 11.33
N THR A 421 1.60 -21.68 10.26
CA THR A 421 0.14 -21.55 10.32
C THR A 421 -0.59 -22.86 10.06
N LYS A 422 0.01 -23.77 9.29
CA LYS A 422 -0.60 -25.04 8.88
C LYS A 422 0.43 -26.16 8.83
N ILE A 423 -0.02 -27.37 9.11
CA ILE A 423 0.74 -28.61 8.95
C ILE A 423 -0.11 -29.69 8.29
N TRP A 424 0.52 -30.48 7.42
CA TRP A 424 -0.08 -31.64 6.77
C TRP A 424 0.85 -32.84 6.88
N SER A 425 0.26 -34.02 7.05
CA SER A 425 0.94 -35.30 6.83
C SER A 425 0.50 -35.88 5.48
N ILE A 426 1.45 -36.39 4.72
CA ILE A 426 1.22 -37.03 3.43
C ILE A 426 1.88 -38.41 3.48
N PRO A 427 1.10 -39.49 3.37
CA PRO A 427 1.68 -40.81 3.27
C PRO A 427 2.38 -40.97 1.91
N ASN A 428 3.55 -41.58 1.92
CA ASN A 428 4.36 -41.90 0.75
C ASN A 428 4.90 -43.32 0.87
N ASP A 429 4.25 -44.28 0.20
CA ASP A 429 4.51 -45.72 0.31
C ASP A 429 4.56 -46.20 1.78
N ASP A 430 5.77 -46.45 2.30
CA ASP A 430 6.03 -46.93 3.68
C ASP A 430 6.45 -45.80 4.66
N LYS A 431 6.44 -44.54 4.23
CA LYS A 431 6.85 -43.37 5.03
C LYS A 431 5.76 -42.31 5.10
N VAL A 432 5.86 -41.42 6.09
CA VAL A 432 5.01 -40.22 6.18
C VAL A 432 5.88 -38.99 6.00
N GLU A 433 5.53 -38.18 5.01
CA GLU A 433 6.13 -36.87 4.78
C GLU A 433 5.32 -35.79 5.51
N ILE A 434 6.02 -34.79 6.03
CA ILE A 434 5.41 -33.65 6.72
C ILE A 434 5.58 -32.40 5.87
N ILE A 435 4.51 -31.64 5.70
CA ILE A 435 4.54 -30.33 5.05
C ILE A 435 4.07 -29.28 6.04
N VAL A 436 4.83 -28.20 6.19
CA VAL A 436 4.43 -27.02 6.98
C VAL A 436 4.38 -25.79 6.10
N GLN A 437 3.43 -24.90 6.39
CA GLN A 437 3.32 -23.60 5.76
C GLN A 437 3.48 -22.50 6.79
N ASN A 438 4.24 -21.45 6.43
CA ASN A 438 4.31 -20.24 7.21
C ASN A 438 3.26 -19.20 6.80
N ASP A 439 3.11 -18.15 7.60
CA ASP A 439 2.23 -17.00 7.33
C ASP A 439 2.49 -16.30 5.99
N ALA A 440 3.73 -16.35 5.50
CA ALA A 440 4.13 -15.87 4.17
C ALA A 440 3.81 -16.83 3.00
N GLY A 441 3.19 -18.00 3.27
CA GLY A 441 2.78 -18.97 2.26
C GLY A 441 3.90 -19.88 1.76
N LYS A 442 5.11 -19.78 2.31
CA LYS A 442 6.24 -20.66 1.97
C LYS A 442 5.99 -22.05 2.55
N LEU A 443 6.25 -23.07 1.73
CA LEU A 443 6.14 -24.46 2.10
C LEU A 443 7.51 -25.05 2.41
N LEU A 444 7.60 -25.75 3.53
CA LEU A 444 8.72 -26.64 3.85
C LEU A 444 8.19 -28.05 3.91
N TYR A 445 8.95 -29.00 3.37
CA TYR A 445 8.62 -30.41 3.44
C TYR A 445 9.77 -31.20 4.05
N SER A 446 9.42 -32.27 4.75
CA SER A 446 10.36 -33.19 5.37
C SER A 446 10.00 -34.62 5.04
N LYS A 447 11.01 -35.40 4.65
CA LYS A 447 10.90 -36.84 4.30
C LYS A 447 11.27 -37.77 5.45
N ASP A 448 11.67 -37.19 6.58
CA ASP A 448 12.25 -37.86 7.73
C ASP A 448 11.64 -37.36 9.05
N LEU A 449 10.31 -37.13 9.04
CA LEU A 449 9.53 -36.75 10.23
C LEU A 449 10.03 -35.47 10.92
N GLY A 450 10.54 -34.53 10.13
CA GLY A 450 10.94 -33.20 10.55
C GLY A 450 12.40 -33.06 10.97
N GLU A 451 13.24 -34.09 10.78
CA GLU A 451 14.69 -33.98 11.03
C GLU A 451 15.37 -33.05 10.02
N ASN A 452 15.05 -33.19 8.72
CA ASN A 452 15.52 -32.31 7.66
C ASN A 452 14.36 -31.69 6.89
N TRP A 453 14.53 -30.41 6.53
CA TRP A 453 13.52 -29.62 5.83
C TRP A 453 14.07 -29.11 4.50
N GLU A 454 13.34 -29.39 3.44
CA GLU A 454 13.59 -28.88 2.10
C GLU A 454 12.52 -27.81 1.78
N ALA A 455 12.93 -26.70 1.18
CA ALA A 455 11.99 -25.66 0.75
C ALA A 455 11.43 -26.04 -0.62
N SER A 456 10.10 -26.04 -0.75
CA SER A 456 9.44 -26.14 -2.06
C SER A 456 9.49 -24.78 -2.77
N ASP A 457 9.49 -24.82 -4.10
CA ASP A 457 9.23 -23.63 -4.91
C ASP A 457 7.92 -22.98 -4.49
N HIS A 458 7.89 -21.65 -4.52
CA HIS A 458 6.69 -20.89 -4.23
C HIS A 458 5.57 -21.26 -5.20
N LEU A 459 4.39 -21.63 -4.68
CA LEU A 459 3.19 -21.63 -5.48
C LEU A 459 2.95 -20.22 -6.05
N PRO A 460 2.53 -20.10 -7.33
CA PRO A 460 2.20 -18.80 -7.90
C PRO A 460 0.96 -18.15 -7.25
N GLY A 461 1.17 -17.40 -6.17
CA GLY A 461 0.31 -16.30 -5.70
C GLY A 461 -0.72 -16.61 -4.60
N GLY A 462 -0.31 -16.46 -3.35
CA GLY A 462 -1.20 -16.47 -2.18
C GLY A 462 -1.05 -17.72 -1.32
N ASN A 463 -1.67 -17.69 -0.14
CA ASN A 463 -1.58 -18.79 0.83
C ASN A 463 -2.46 -19.98 0.42
N LEU A 464 -2.06 -21.17 0.84
CA LEU A 464 -2.89 -22.36 0.71
C LEU A 464 -3.78 -22.47 1.94
N GLU A 465 -5.01 -22.89 1.72
CA GLU A 465 -6.00 -23.02 2.80
C GLU A 465 -6.21 -24.48 3.16
N ALA A 466 -6.11 -25.38 2.18
CA ALA A 466 -6.15 -26.82 2.40
C ALA A 466 -5.39 -27.60 1.32
N MET A 467 -4.84 -28.76 1.72
CA MET A 467 -4.24 -29.76 0.86
C MET A 467 -4.84 -31.14 1.12
N LEU A 468 -4.88 -31.98 0.09
CA LEU A 468 -5.44 -33.33 0.12
C LEU A 468 -4.73 -34.26 -0.86
N PRO A 469 -4.19 -35.41 -0.42
CA PRO A 469 -3.63 -36.42 -1.32
C PRO A 469 -4.72 -37.08 -2.19
N ILE A 470 -4.45 -37.28 -3.49
CA ILE A 470 -5.43 -37.77 -4.47
C ILE A 470 -5.01 -39.02 -5.27
N ASN A 471 -3.72 -39.39 -5.32
CA ASN A 471 -3.27 -40.55 -6.11
C ASN A 471 -3.48 -41.91 -5.38
N PRO A 472 -4.07 -42.92 -6.04
CA PRO A 472 -4.28 -44.26 -5.48
C PRO A 472 -3.02 -45.10 -5.28
N LYS A 473 -1.85 -44.75 -5.86
CA LYS A 473 -0.57 -45.41 -5.54
C LYS A 473 -0.24 -45.34 -4.05
N PHE A 474 -0.73 -44.31 -3.37
CA PHE A 474 -0.59 -44.20 -1.93
C PHE A 474 -1.43 -45.24 -1.17
N GLY A 475 -2.30 -46.05 -1.77
CA GLY A 475 -2.85 -47.28 -1.15
C GLY A 475 -3.75 -47.10 0.09
N PHE A 476 -3.95 -45.88 0.59
CA PHE A 476 -4.76 -45.62 1.78
C PHE A 476 -6.19 -45.31 1.40
N LYS A 477 -7.10 -46.25 1.69
CA LYS A 477 -8.55 -46.03 1.68
C LYS A 477 -9.00 -45.20 2.91
N ALA A 478 -8.25 -44.15 3.24
CA ALA A 478 -8.49 -43.21 4.33
C ALA A 478 -7.50 -42.03 4.24
N LEU A 479 -7.53 -41.27 3.15
CA LEU A 479 -6.87 -39.96 3.09
C LEU A 479 -7.94 -38.88 3.10
N ASN A 480 -8.59 -38.74 4.25
CA ASN A 480 -9.02 -37.44 4.69
C ASN A 480 -7.96 -37.02 5.72
N PRO A 481 -7.26 -35.88 5.56
CA PRO A 481 -6.25 -35.41 6.52
C PRO A 481 -6.80 -35.24 7.95
N ASP A 482 -8.12 -35.38 8.11
CA ASP A 482 -8.85 -35.36 9.36
C ASP A 482 -9.61 -36.69 9.67
N ALA A 483 -9.36 -37.82 8.98
CA ALA A 483 -10.03 -39.11 9.24
C ALA A 483 -9.21 -40.11 10.06
N ASP A 484 -10.00 -40.91 10.77
CA ASP A 484 -9.62 -41.93 11.73
C ASP A 484 -8.53 -42.87 11.20
N GLU A 485 -7.40 -42.90 11.90
CA GLU A 485 -6.30 -43.86 11.75
C GLU A 485 -5.73 -44.04 10.32
N ILE A 486 -4.47 -43.64 10.09
CA ILE A 486 -3.69 -44.16 8.95
C ILE A 486 -3.43 -45.65 9.23
N LYS A 487 -4.38 -46.52 8.90
CA LYS A 487 -4.12 -47.96 8.84
C LYS A 487 -3.34 -48.23 7.56
N VAL A 488 -2.07 -48.61 7.72
CA VAL A 488 -1.25 -49.20 6.67
C VAL A 488 -1.80 -50.59 6.35
N GLU A 489 -2.86 -50.64 5.55
CA GLU A 489 -3.29 -51.89 4.91
C GLU A 489 -2.85 -51.86 3.44
N GLN A 490 -1.81 -52.63 3.12
CA GLN A 490 -1.37 -52.85 1.73
C GLN A 490 -2.48 -53.56 0.95
N ASN A 491 -3.33 -52.80 0.27
CA ASN A 491 -4.30 -53.38 -0.65
C ASN A 491 -3.64 -53.60 -2.02
N LYS A 492 -2.94 -54.73 -2.18
CA LYS A 492 -2.20 -55.12 -3.40
C LYS A 492 -3.05 -55.22 -4.68
N ASN A 493 -4.37 -55.07 -4.58
CA ASN A 493 -5.32 -55.24 -5.69
C ASN A 493 -5.98 -53.94 -6.18
N MET A 494 -5.53 -52.76 -5.74
CA MET A 494 -6.07 -51.49 -6.26
C MET A 494 -5.42 -51.19 -7.63
N ALA A 495 -6.18 -51.38 -8.72
CA ALA A 495 -5.73 -51.04 -10.05
C ALA A 495 -5.41 -49.54 -10.12
N ILE A 496 -4.17 -49.21 -10.48
CA ILE A 496 -3.73 -47.82 -10.71
C ILE A 496 -4.62 -47.24 -11.81
N ASP A 497 -5.49 -46.29 -11.48
CA ASP A 497 -6.22 -45.54 -12.49
C ASP A 497 -5.19 -44.73 -13.29
N LYS A 498 -5.07 -45.03 -14.58
CA LYS A 498 -4.12 -44.36 -15.48
C LYS A 498 -4.49 -42.89 -15.73
N ASN A 499 -5.64 -42.41 -15.23
CA ASN A 499 -6.15 -41.06 -15.45
C ASN A 499 -5.85 -40.04 -14.33
N THR A 500 -5.27 -40.43 -13.18
CA THR A 500 -4.90 -39.46 -12.14
C THR A 500 -3.75 -38.57 -12.59
N LYS A 501 -3.98 -37.26 -12.68
CA LYS A 501 -3.00 -36.27 -13.17
C LYS A 501 -1.99 -35.78 -12.13
N GLY A 502 -2.12 -36.18 -10.86
CA GLY A 502 -1.12 -35.85 -9.84
C GLY A 502 -1.41 -36.44 -8.47
N ASP A 503 -0.54 -36.10 -7.52
CA ASP A 503 -0.41 -36.75 -6.22
C ASP A 503 -1.18 -36.03 -5.11
N ILE A 504 -1.21 -34.70 -5.16
CA ILE A 504 -1.79 -33.83 -4.13
C ILE A 504 -2.66 -32.77 -4.79
N LEU A 505 -3.86 -32.55 -4.29
CA LEU A 505 -4.69 -31.40 -4.61
C LEU A 505 -4.53 -30.34 -3.53
N ALA A 506 -4.29 -29.10 -3.92
CA ALA A 506 -4.29 -27.94 -3.03
C ALA A 506 -5.30 -26.90 -3.49
N VAL A 507 -5.95 -26.29 -2.52
CA VAL A 507 -6.87 -25.17 -2.70
C VAL A 507 -6.43 -24.00 -1.85
N GLY A 508 -6.67 -22.80 -2.33
CA GLY A 508 -6.25 -21.61 -1.60
C GLY A 508 -6.89 -20.34 -2.10
N GLU A 509 -6.18 -19.24 -1.90
CA GLU A 509 -6.70 -17.92 -2.16
C GLU A 509 -7.01 -17.67 -3.64
N PHE A 510 -7.95 -16.77 -3.94
CA PHE A 510 -8.29 -16.31 -5.30
C PHE A 510 -8.80 -17.41 -6.24
N ASN A 511 -9.66 -18.29 -5.71
CA ASN A 511 -10.29 -19.39 -6.43
C ASN A 511 -9.28 -20.34 -7.11
N LYS A 512 -8.12 -20.55 -6.47
CA LYS A 512 -7.03 -21.34 -7.03
C LYS A 512 -7.13 -22.80 -6.65
N ILE A 513 -6.91 -23.64 -7.65
CA ILE A 513 -6.81 -25.09 -7.50
C ILE A 513 -5.51 -25.51 -8.19
N ALA A 514 -4.64 -26.19 -7.45
CA ALA A 514 -3.37 -26.69 -7.93
C ALA A 514 -3.26 -28.19 -7.66
N ILE A 515 -2.63 -28.92 -8.58
CA ILE A 515 -2.28 -30.32 -8.42
C ILE A 515 -0.76 -30.41 -8.33
N GLY A 516 -0.25 -30.91 -7.20
CA GLY A 516 1.14 -31.23 -6.99
C GLY A 516 1.43 -32.65 -7.45
N SER A 517 2.58 -32.86 -8.09
CA SER A 517 3.11 -34.18 -8.44
C SER A 517 4.57 -34.27 -8.03
N PHE A 518 4.98 -35.40 -7.46
CA PHE A 518 6.38 -35.65 -7.15
C PHE A 518 7.12 -36.04 -8.43
N LYS A 519 8.08 -35.20 -8.85
CA LYS A 519 9.01 -35.47 -9.96
C LYS A 519 10.42 -35.48 -9.38
N ASP A 520 11.10 -36.62 -9.48
CA ASP A 520 12.46 -36.83 -8.94
C ASP A 520 12.60 -36.48 -7.45
N GLY A 521 11.54 -36.74 -6.66
CA GLY A 521 11.51 -36.44 -5.22
C GLY A 521 11.26 -34.97 -4.88
N ILE A 522 10.97 -34.12 -5.86
CA ILE A 522 10.59 -32.72 -5.68
C ILE A 522 9.10 -32.57 -6.00
N LEU A 523 8.36 -31.89 -5.13
CA LEU A 523 6.95 -31.59 -5.36
C LEU A 523 6.80 -30.44 -6.36
N VAL A 524 6.27 -30.74 -7.54
CA VAL A 524 6.04 -29.76 -8.61
C VAL A 524 4.54 -29.47 -8.73
N TRP A 525 4.18 -28.19 -8.64
CA TRP A 525 2.79 -27.74 -8.71
C TRP A 525 2.36 -27.36 -10.12
N GLU A 526 1.24 -27.92 -10.58
CA GLU A 526 0.55 -27.53 -11.80
C GLU A 526 -0.80 -26.88 -11.45
N ALA A 527 -1.02 -25.64 -11.90
CA ALA A 527 -2.28 -24.95 -11.65
C ALA A 527 -3.39 -25.49 -12.57
N VAL A 528 -4.40 -26.13 -11.98
CA VAL A 528 -5.63 -26.56 -12.67
C VAL A 528 -6.50 -25.34 -12.96
N ASN A 529 -6.67 -24.50 -11.95
CA ASN A 529 -7.30 -23.20 -12.08
C ASN A 529 -6.32 -22.14 -11.61
N LYS A 530 -5.83 -21.31 -12.54
CA LYS A 530 -4.88 -20.24 -12.25
C LYS A 530 -5.47 -19.11 -11.41
N GLY A 531 -6.77 -19.14 -11.12
CA GLY A 531 -7.46 -18.10 -10.37
C GLY A 531 -7.40 -16.75 -11.07
N ASP A 532 -7.42 -15.68 -10.29
CA ASP A 532 -7.23 -14.32 -10.81
C ASP A 532 -5.84 -14.17 -11.47
N SER A 533 -5.81 -13.97 -12.78
CA SER A 533 -4.58 -13.74 -13.55
C SER A 533 -3.84 -12.48 -13.10
N PHE A 534 -2.57 -12.31 -13.52
CA PHE A 534 -1.81 -11.07 -13.29
C PHE A 534 -2.52 -9.80 -13.80
N LEU A 535 -3.40 -9.92 -14.80
CA LEU A 535 -4.21 -8.83 -15.36
C LEU A 535 -5.66 -8.82 -14.87
N SER A 536 -5.99 -9.56 -13.81
CA SER A 536 -7.33 -9.50 -13.22
C SER A 536 -7.66 -8.08 -12.75
N PRO A 537 -8.94 -7.66 -12.75
CA PRO A 537 -9.34 -6.37 -12.19
C PRO A 537 -8.81 -6.18 -10.77
N TYR A 538 -8.83 -7.23 -9.94
CA TYR A 538 -8.28 -7.22 -8.58
C TYR A 538 -6.78 -6.90 -8.56
N SER A 539 -5.95 -7.60 -9.34
CA SER A 539 -4.49 -7.43 -9.32
C SER A 539 -4.06 -6.07 -9.85
N VAL A 540 -4.78 -5.54 -10.84
CA VAL A 540 -4.55 -4.21 -11.40
C VAL A 540 -4.95 -3.14 -10.40
N ILE A 541 -6.15 -3.23 -9.83
CA ILE A 541 -6.65 -2.25 -8.86
C ILE A 541 -5.79 -2.24 -7.59
N SER A 542 -5.46 -3.40 -7.03
CA SER A 542 -4.63 -3.49 -5.81
C SER A 542 -3.23 -2.91 -5.98
N LYS A 543 -2.61 -3.05 -7.15
CA LYS A 543 -1.29 -2.44 -7.45
C LYS A 543 -1.40 -0.94 -7.68
N ILE A 544 -2.43 -0.51 -8.41
CA ILE A 544 -2.64 0.91 -8.73
C ILE A 544 -3.12 1.68 -7.50
N SER A 545 -3.87 1.06 -6.58
CA SER A 545 -4.47 1.74 -5.44
C SER A 545 -3.44 2.33 -4.48
N SER A 546 -2.35 1.59 -4.23
CA SER A 546 -1.22 2.08 -3.46
C SER A 546 -0.56 3.30 -4.12
N LEU A 547 -0.52 3.34 -5.46
CA LEU A 547 0.00 4.48 -6.22
C LEU A 547 -0.92 5.68 -6.18
N ILE A 548 -2.23 5.47 -6.26
CA ILE A 548 -3.23 6.55 -6.17
C ILE A 548 -3.10 7.26 -4.82
N LEU A 549 -2.95 6.53 -3.72
CA LEU A 549 -2.76 7.13 -2.40
C LEU A 549 -1.49 7.98 -2.32
N ILE A 550 -0.38 7.48 -2.86
CA ILE A 550 0.89 8.22 -2.95
C ILE A 550 0.71 9.49 -3.80
N TRP A 551 0.01 9.40 -4.93
CA TRP A 551 -0.24 10.54 -5.80
C TRP A 551 -1.13 11.59 -5.14
N ILE A 552 -2.20 11.17 -4.44
CA ILE A 552 -3.07 12.08 -3.69
C ILE A 552 -2.27 12.80 -2.59
N PHE A 553 -1.41 12.08 -1.89
CA PHE A 553 -0.54 12.65 -0.86
C PHE A 553 0.38 13.75 -1.43
N PHE A 554 1.17 13.44 -2.47
CA PHE A 554 2.05 14.45 -3.08
C PHE A 554 1.30 15.57 -3.80
N PHE A 555 0.15 15.27 -4.41
CA PHE A 555 -0.74 16.28 -4.97
C PHE A 555 -1.17 17.28 -3.91
N SER A 556 -1.60 16.79 -2.75
CA SER A 556 -1.97 17.63 -1.60
C SER A 556 -0.80 18.50 -1.14
N LEU A 557 0.41 17.94 -1.02
CA LEU A 557 1.61 18.72 -0.67
C LEU A 557 1.87 19.85 -1.67
N TYR A 558 1.90 19.55 -2.97
CA TYR A 558 2.22 20.53 -4.00
C TYR A 558 1.11 21.53 -4.30
N PHE A 559 -0.14 21.17 -4.03
CA PHE A 559 -1.29 22.04 -4.25
C PHE A 559 -1.57 22.95 -3.05
N LEU A 560 -1.46 22.44 -1.82
CA LEU A 560 -1.90 23.14 -0.62
C LEU A 560 -0.79 23.90 0.11
N ILE A 561 0.46 23.40 0.10
CA ILE A 561 1.53 23.96 0.94
C ILE A 561 2.11 25.27 0.39
N PRO A 562 2.41 25.41 -0.93
CA PRO A 562 3.00 26.64 -1.43
C PRO A 562 2.17 27.89 -1.08
N GLY A 563 2.84 29.01 -0.81
CA GLY A 563 2.25 30.31 -0.54
C GLY A 563 1.61 30.99 -1.75
N THR A 564 1.36 30.26 -2.83
CA THR A 564 0.81 30.76 -4.10
C THR A 564 -0.29 29.84 -4.62
N LYS A 565 -1.15 30.35 -5.51
CA LYS A 565 -2.16 29.55 -6.19
C LYS A 565 -1.48 28.67 -7.25
N VAL A 566 -1.32 27.39 -6.96
CA VAL A 566 -0.73 26.40 -7.88
C VAL A 566 -1.81 25.81 -8.78
N SER A 567 -1.50 25.63 -10.07
CA SER A 567 -2.45 25.03 -11.01
C SER A 567 -2.62 23.53 -10.74
N ILE A 568 -3.87 23.05 -10.72
CA ILE A 568 -4.19 21.62 -10.49
C ILE A 568 -3.47 20.70 -11.49
N LYS A 569 -3.40 21.10 -12.77
CA LYS A 569 -2.73 20.33 -13.82
C LYS A 569 -1.24 20.15 -13.54
N ALA A 570 -0.54 21.20 -13.11
CA ALA A 570 0.87 21.11 -12.77
C ALA A 570 1.09 20.21 -11.55
N SER A 571 0.28 20.37 -10.50
CA SER A 571 0.38 19.56 -9.28
C SER A 571 0.15 18.07 -9.54
N LEU A 572 -0.81 17.71 -10.40
CA LEU A 572 -1.08 16.32 -10.78
C LEU A 572 0.09 15.67 -11.53
N ILE A 573 0.69 16.39 -12.47
CA ILE A 573 1.84 15.88 -13.24
C ILE A 573 3.06 15.75 -12.31
N GLY A 574 3.31 16.76 -11.48
CA GLY A 574 4.40 16.74 -10.50
C GLY A 574 4.24 15.61 -9.48
N SER A 575 3.04 15.39 -8.94
CA SER A 575 2.77 14.30 -7.99
C SER A 575 2.91 12.92 -8.62
N ALA A 576 2.48 12.75 -9.87
CA ALA A 576 2.63 11.49 -10.60
C ALA A 576 4.11 11.14 -10.82
N ILE A 577 4.91 12.11 -11.28
CA ILE A 577 6.37 11.94 -11.47
C ILE A 577 7.05 11.63 -10.13
N THR A 578 6.69 12.36 -9.07
CA THR A 578 7.24 12.13 -7.72
C THR A 578 6.93 10.73 -7.22
N GLY A 579 5.70 10.25 -7.44
CA GLY A 579 5.32 8.88 -7.08
C GLY A 579 6.15 7.82 -7.83
N ILE A 580 6.41 8.03 -9.12
CA ILE A 580 7.28 7.14 -9.91
C ILE A 580 8.72 7.16 -9.37
N MET A 581 9.25 8.34 -9.04
CA MET A 581 10.58 8.48 -8.45
C MET A 581 10.68 7.76 -7.10
N LEU A 582 9.63 7.83 -6.28
CA LEU A 582 9.56 7.15 -4.99
C LEU A 582 9.57 5.62 -5.16
N LEU A 583 8.87 5.09 -6.16
CA LEU A 583 8.90 3.65 -6.47
C LEU A 583 10.29 3.19 -6.92
N LEU A 584 10.91 3.93 -7.83
CA LEU A 584 12.27 3.63 -8.31
C LEU A 584 13.28 3.67 -7.17
N PHE A 585 13.15 4.67 -6.28
CA PHE A 585 13.95 4.75 -5.06
C PHE A 585 13.70 3.55 -4.15
N GLY A 586 12.45 3.19 -3.86
CA GLY A 586 12.12 2.05 -2.99
C GLY A 586 12.69 0.73 -3.53
N TYR A 587 12.55 0.48 -4.83
CA TYR A 587 13.12 -0.70 -5.49
C TYR A 587 14.66 -0.70 -5.44
N GLY A 588 15.29 0.41 -5.83
CA GLY A 588 16.75 0.54 -5.80
C GLY A 588 17.33 0.45 -4.38
N PHE A 589 16.66 1.04 -3.40
CA PHE A 589 17.04 0.99 -1.99
C PHE A 589 16.89 -0.44 -1.44
N GLY A 590 15.87 -1.18 -1.86
CA GLY A 590 15.71 -2.60 -1.52
C GLY A 590 16.87 -3.46 -2.02
N ILE A 591 17.28 -3.29 -3.29
CA ILE A 591 18.47 -3.97 -3.84
C ILE A 591 19.73 -3.61 -3.05
N TYR A 592 19.89 -2.33 -2.71
CA TYR A 592 21.02 -1.88 -1.94
C TYR A 592 21.05 -2.51 -0.54
N LEU A 593 19.91 -2.59 0.15
CA LEU A 593 19.81 -3.23 1.47
C LEU A 593 20.12 -4.73 1.41
N THR A 594 19.62 -5.46 0.41
CA THR A 594 19.89 -6.91 0.31
C THR A 594 21.35 -7.19 0.00
N SER A 595 21.97 -6.41 -0.89
CA SER A 595 23.40 -6.48 -1.16
C SER A 595 24.24 -6.12 0.07
N PHE A 596 23.88 -5.03 0.76
CA PHE A 596 24.59 -4.57 1.96
C PHE A 596 24.48 -5.58 3.10
N SER A 597 23.28 -6.14 3.30
CA SER A 597 23.00 -7.19 4.28
C SER A 597 23.86 -8.41 4.02
N THR A 598 23.94 -8.91 2.79
CA THR A 598 24.64 -10.16 2.48
C THR A 598 26.17 -10.04 2.65
N SER A 599 26.75 -8.87 2.34
CA SER A 599 28.22 -8.69 2.31
C SER A 599 28.86 -8.21 3.62
N THR A 600 28.11 -7.64 4.57
CA THR A 600 28.69 -6.98 5.77
C THR A 600 28.11 -7.46 7.11
N MET A 601 27.28 -8.52 7.08
CA MET A 601 26.25 -8.84 8.09
C MET A 601 26.70 -9.16 9.52
N ILE A 602 27.97 -9.52 9.77
CA ILE A 602 28.32 -10.14 11.07
C ILE A 602 28.69 -9.12 12.16
N ILE A 603 29.23 -7.94 11.83
CA ILE A 603 29.84 -7.04 12.84
C ILE A 603 29.16 -5.66 12.94
N TYR A 604 28.54 -5.14 11.88
CA TYR A 604 28.06 -3.74 11.83
C TYR A 604 26.53 -3.57 11.85
N ARG A 605 25.78 -4.63 12.18
CA ARG A 605 24.31 -4.70 11.97
C ARG A 605 23.53 -3.55 12.61
N ALA A 606 23.83 -3.17 13.86
CA ALA A 606 23.15 -2.08 14.54
C ALA A 606 23.70 -0.68 14.15
N LEU A 607 25.01 -0.58 13.90
CA LEU A 607 25.66 0.70 13.58
C LEU A 607 25.26 1.23 12.19
N ALA A 608 25.04 0.33 11.22
CA ALA A 608 24.65 0.69 9.87
C ALA A 608 23.21 1.27 9.78
N ALA A 609 22.35 0.98 10.75
CA ALA A 609 20.96 1.45 10.72
C ALA A 609 20.86 2.99 10.73
N ILE A 610 21.72 3.67 11.50
CA ILE A 610 21.67 5.13 11.62
C ILE A 610 22.02 5.82 10.28
N PRO A 611 23.19 5.55 9.64
CA PRO A 611 23.48 6.16 8.34
C PRO A 611 22.47 5.81 7.24
N LEU A 612 21.95 4.57 7.22
CA LEU A 612 20.95 4.14 6.25
C LEU A 612 19.62 4.89 6.43
N PHE A 613 19.21 5.10 7.67
CA PHE A 613 18.03 5.89 8.01
C PHE A 613 18.20 7.37 7.66
N LEU A 614 19.37 7.96 7.93
CA LEU A 614 19.69 9.33 7.53
C LEU A 614 19.66 9.49 6.00
N LEU A 615 20.25 8.54 5.28
CA LEU A 615 20.26 8.51 3.82
C LEU A 615 18.86 8.41 3.24
N SER A 616 17.98 7.60 3.85
CA SER A 616 16.61 7.44 3.37
C SER A 616 15.78 8.73 3.55
N ILE A 617 15.82 9.37 4.72
CA ILE A 617 15.12 10.64 4.94
C ILE A 617 15.64 11.73 4.01
N TYR A 618 16.97 11.84 3.85
CA TYR A 618 17.56 12.81 2.94
C TYR A 618 17.14 12.58 1.49
N SER A 619 17.16 11.33 1.03
CA SER A 619 16.73 10.96 -0.33
C SER A 619 15.25 11.25 -0.57
N LEU A 620 14.39 10.98 0.41
CA LEU A 620 12.97 11.32 0.36
C LEU A 620 12.78 12.84 0.22
N ALA A 621 13.50 13.64 0.99
CA ALA A 621 13.43 15.09 0.90
C ALA A 621 13.89 15.60 -0.48
N LEU A 622 14.95 15.02 -1.06
CA LEU A 622 15.38 15.34 -2.43
C LEU A 622 14.27 15.04 -3.45
N ILE A 623 13.64 13.87 -3.37
CA ILE A 623 12.56 13.46 -4.27
C ILE A 623 11.37 14.43 -4.16
N VAL A 624 10.97 14.80 -2.93
CA VAL A 624 9.87 15.74 -2.70
C VAL A 624 10.17 17.11 -3.30
N LEU A 625 11.39 17.63 -3.11
CA LEU A 625 11.78 18.94 -3.63
C LEU A 625 11.94 18.93 -5.16
N LEU A 626 12.42 17.84 -5.75
CA LEU A 626 12.52 17.72 -7.19
C LEU A 626 11.13 17.66 -7.85
N GLY A 627 10.19 16.96 -7.24
CA GLY A 627 8.78 16.99 -7.65
C GLY A 627 8.14 18.39 -7.56
N ALA A 628 8.51 19.16 -6.53
CA ALA A 628 8.09 20.55 -6.39
C ALA A 628 8.67 21.46 -7.49
N GLU A 629 9.96 21.32 -7.83
CA GLU A 629 10.58 22.05 -8.95
C GLU A 629 9.94 21.70 -10.30
N ILE A 630 9.64 20.43 -10.53
CA ILE A 630 8.93 19.99 -11.74
C ILE A 630 7.54 20.65 -11.80
N THR A 631 6.81 20.64 -10.68
CA THR A 631 5.50 21.31 -10.58
C THR A 631 5.61 22.79 -10.90
N ALA A 632 6.58 23.48 -10.30
CA ALA A 632 6.80 24.92 -10.51
C ALA A 632 7.23 25.23 -11.95
N THR A 633 8.03 24.37 -12.56
CA THR A 633 8.47 24.51 -13.97
C THR A 633 7.31 24.31 -14.93
N ILE A 634 6.43 23.35 -14.70
CA ILE A 634 5.21 23.15 -15.51
C ILE A 634 4.25 24.34 -15.34
N GLN A 635 4.14 24.90 -14.13
CA GLN A 635 3.29 26.04 -13.86
C GLN A 635 3.73 27.30 -14.63
N TYR A 636 5.03 27.56 -14.74
CA TYR A 636 5.58 28.75 -15.42
C TYR A 636 6.26 28.36 -16.73
N LYS A 637 5.51 28.41 -17.84
CA LYS A 637 5.97 27.94 -19.17
C LYS A 637 7.29 28.55 -19.64
N GLU A 638 7.52 29.81 -19.32
CA GLU A 638 8.74 30.55 -19.69
C GLU A 638 10.01 29.94 -19.07
N ARG A 639 9.89 29.20 -17.95
CA ARG A 639 11.03 28.52 -17.31
C ARG A 639 11.67 27.46 -18.19
N TYR A 640 10.90 26.74 -19.02
CA TYR A 640 11.41 25.64 -19.86
C TYR A 640 11.47 25.96 -21.36
N LEU A 641 11.01 27.15 -21.76
CA LEU A 641 11.11 27.63 -23.14
C LEU A 641 12.48 28.25 -23.43
N HIS A 642 13.14 28.86 -22.44
CA HIS A 642 14.48 29.46 -22.56
C HIS A 642 15.53 28.68 -21.76
N ILE A 643 16.31 27.83 -22.45
CA ILE A 643 17.28 26.90 -21.85
C ILE A 643 18.53 27.62 -21.32
N ASP A 644 19.02 28.62 -22.06
CA ASP A 644 20.31 29.28 -21.76
C ASP A 644 20.21 30.38 -20.71
N ASN A 645 19.01 30.96 -20.53
CA ASN A 645 18.76 31.97 -19.51
C ASN A 645 17.36 31.78 -18.92
N PRO A 646 17.18 30.84 -17.97
CA PRO A 646 15.91 30.66 -17.28
C PRO A 646 15.68 31.90 -16.41
N LEU A 647 14.99 32.88 -17.00
CA LEU A 647 14.78 34.22 -16.48
C LEU A 647 14.33 34.18 -15.02
N SER A 648 14.92 35.06 -14.19
CA SER A 648 14.40 35.33 -12.86
C SER A 648 12.99 35.92 -12.94
N LYS A 649 12.19 35.80 -11.88
CA LYS A 649 10.80 36.32 -11.84
C LYS A 649 10.73 37.81 -12.20
N GLU A 650 11.78 38.56 -11.89
CA GLU A 650 11.93 39.96 -12.25
C GLU A 650 12.19 40.14 -13.75
N GLU A 651 13.17 39.43 -14.33
CA GLU A 651 13.48 39.54 -15.77
C GLU A 651 12.34 39.07 -16.69
N VAL A 652 11.61 38.01 -16.30
CA VAL A 652 10.39 37.54 -16.99
C VAL A 652 9.33 38.64 -17.00
N GLN A 653 9.04 39.22 -15.83
CA GLN A 653 7.99 40.22 -15.68
C GLN A 653 8.30 41.47 -16.52
N TYR A 654 9.56 41.91 -16.58
CA TYR A 654 9.94 43.09 -17.35
C TYR A 654 9.86 42.88 -18.86
N GLN A 655 10.36 41.74 -19.38
CA GLN A 655 10.27 41.43 -20.81
C GLN A 655 8.83 41.21 -21.27
N PHE A 656 8.01 40.54 -20.45
CA PHE A 656 6.58 40.39 -20.68
C PHE A 656 5.86 41.74 -20.65
N ASN A 657 6.15 42.59 -19.67
CA ASN A 657 5.55 43.93 -19.56
C ASN A 657 5.92 44.82 -20.75
N LEU A 658 7.16 44.77 -21.25
CA LEU A 658 7.59 45.53 -22.42
C LEU A 658 6.86 45.08 -23.68
N TYR A 659 6.87 43.77 -23.98
CA TYR A 659 6.17 43.22 -25.13
C TYR A 659 4.67 43.54 -25.09
N ARG A 660 4.02 43.32 -23.95
CA ARG A 660 2.61 43.62 -23.76
C ARG A 660 2.30 45.12 -23.83
N SER A 661 3.21 45.98 -23.39
CA SER A 661 3.06 47.44 -23.53
C SER A 661 3.17 47.89 -24.99
N ILE A 662 4.08 47.28 -25.77
CA ILE A 662 4.18 47.50 -27.22
C ILE A 662 2.89 47.01 -27.90
N GLU A 663 2.44 45.79 -27.62
CA GLU A 663 1.20 45.22 -28.19
C GLU A 663 -0.02 46.09 -27.86
N PHE A 664 -0.12 46.55 -26.61
CA PHE A 664 -1.17 47.46 -26.15
C PHE A 664 -1.17 48.77 -26.94
N LEU A 665 -0.03 49.46 -27.02
CA LEU A 665 0.09 50.73 -27.74
C LEU A 665 -0.14 50.55 -29.25
N THR A 666 0.43 49.51 -29.86
CA THR A 666 0.22 49.19 -31.28
C THR A 666 -1.25 49.01 -31.59
N MET A 667 -2.01 48.32 -30.74
CA MET A 667 -3.45 48.13 -30.93
C MET A 667 -4.24 49.44 -30.80
N VAL A 668 -3.88 50.29 -29.83
CA VAL A 668 -4.49 51.63 -29.65
C VAL A 668 -4.27 52.48 -30.90
N TYR A 669 -3.02 52.58 -31.38
CA TYR A 669 -2.70 53.38 -32.57
C TYR A 669 -3.28 52.79 -33.86
N LYS A 670 -3.31 51.46 -34.02
CA LYS A 670 -3.93 50.78 -35.18
C LYS A 670 -5.43 51.04 -35.23
N TYR A 671 -6.11 51.05 -34.08
CA TYR A 671 -7.53 51.39 -34.00
C TYR A 671 -7.78 52.88 -34.30
N GLN A 672 -6.95 53.79 -33.77
CA GLN A 672 -7.04 55.22 -34.04
C GLN A 672 -6.84 55.51 -35.53
N LYS A 673 -5.82 54.91 -36.16
CA LYS A 673 -5.52 55.08 -37.59
C LYS A 673 -6.65 54.58 -38.49
N LYS A 674 -7.31 53.47 -38.11
CA LYS A 674 -8.40 52.87 -38.89
C LYS A 674 -9.76 53.54 -38.70
N SER A 675 -10.10 53.92 -37.47
CA SER A 675 -11.46 54.39 -37.11
C SER A 675 -11.58 55.90 -36.92
N LYS A 676 -10.45 56.62 -36.84
CA LYS A 676 -10.35 58.03 -36.40
C LYS A 676 -11.00 58.29 -35.02
N LYS A 677 -11.18 57.25 -34.20
CA LYS A 677 -11.72 57.30 -32.83
C LYS A 677 -10.78 56.61 -31.86
N PHE A 678 -10.94 56.88 -30.56
CA PHE A 678 -10.17 56.23 -29.50
C PHE A 678 -10.81 54.90 -29.08
N ILE A 679 -9.99 53.94 -28.65
CA ILE A 679 -10.47 52.62 -28.23
C ILE A 679 -10.88 52.67 -26.76
N THR A 680 -12.04 52.08 -26.42
CA THR A 680 -12.48 51.98 -25.03
C THR A 680 -11.77 50.84 -24.29
N LYS A 681 -11.59 51.01 -22.98
CA LYS A 681 -10.99 49.99 -22.09
C LYS A 681 -11.60 48.60 -22.28
N GLN A 682 -12.92 48.50 -22.37
CA GLN A 682 -13.63 47.23 -22.51
C GLN A 682 -13.38 46.56 -23.87
N MET A 683 -13.28 47.34 -24.94
CA MET A 683 -13.04 46.84 -26.29
C MET A 683 -11.58 46.39 -26.48
N LEU A 684 -10.63 47.13 -25.91
CA LEU A 684 -9.22 46.77 -25.94
C LEU A 684 -8.96 45.46 -25.18
N LYS A 685 -9.54 45.31 -23.98
CA LYS A 685 -9.42 44.08 -23.18
C LYS A 685 -9.96 42.84 -23.93
N ARG A 686 -11.12 42.97 -24.57
CA ARG A 686 -11.71 41.90 -25.39
C ARG A 686 -10.81 41.52 -26.56
N THR A 687 -10.14 42.49 -27.16
CA THR A 687 -9.32 42.26 -28.35
C THR A 687 -7.97 41.63 -28.01
N LEU A 688 -7.33 42.07 -26.93
CA LEU A 688 -6.04 41.54 -26.46
C LEU A 688 -6.17 40.20 -25.71
N LYS A 689 -7.40 39.78 -25.35
CA LYS A 689 -7.68 38.55 -24.58
C LYS A 689 -6.86 38.45 -23.28
N ILE A 690 -6.69 39.57 -22.58
CA ILE A 690 -5.93 39.66 -21.32
C ILE A 690 -6.85 39.71 -20.09
N THR A 691 -6.34 39.22 -18.96
CA THR A 691 -7.05 39.23 -17.67
C THR A 691 -7.13 40.64 -17.07
N ASP A 692 -8.02 40.86 -16.09
CA ASP A 692 -8.15 42.17 -15.42
C ASP A 692 -6.87 42.61 -14.70
N ASP A 693 -6.19 41.66 -14.05
CA ASP A 693 -4.96 41.91 -13.32
C ASP A 693 -3.82 42.31 -14.26
N GLU A 694 -3.65 41.58 -15.37
CA GLU A 694 -2.66 41.91 -16.41
C GLU A 694 -2.94 43.27 -17.05
N PHE A 695 -4.21 43.56 -17.37
CA PHE A 695 -4.61 44.85 -17.92
C PHE A 695 -4.30 45.98 -16.95
N GLY A 696 -4.57 45.81 -15.65
CA GLY A 696 -4.31 46.80 -14.61
C GLY A 696 -2.82 47.12 -14.46
N ILE A 697 -1.96 46.11 -14.50
CA ILE A 697 -0.50 46.30 -14.41
C ILE A 697 0.02 47.11 -15.60
N ILE A 698 -0.37 46.74 -16.82
CA ILE A 698 0.06 47.43 -18.06
C ILE A 698 -0.50 48.86 -18.08
N GLN A 699 -1.79 49.02 -17.77
CA GLN A 699 -2.48 50.31 -17.69
C GLN A 699 -1.75 51.24 -16.72
N ASN A 700 -1.51 50.81 -15.48
CA ASN A 700 -0.87 51.65 -14.47
C ASN A 700 0.57 52.01 -14.84
N THR A 701 1.28 51.08 -15.51
CA THR A 701 2.65 51.31 -15.98
C THR A 701 2.70 52.38 -17.07
N LEU A 702 1.80 52.32 -18.05
CA LEU A 702 1.72 53.28 -19.15
C LEU A 702 1.15 54.63 -18.72
N LEU A 703 0.18 54.65 -17.79
CA LEU A 703 -0.37 55.87 -17.20
C LEU A 703 0.68 56.64 -16.39
N LYS A 704 1.37 55.95 -15.47
CA LYS A 704 2.37 56.58 -14.58
C LYS A 704 3.51 57.23 -15.36
N ARG A 705 3.77 56.76 -16.57
CA ARG A 705 4.85 57.22 -17.45
C ARG A 705 4.33 58.05 -18.64
N GLU A 706 3.08 58.50 -18.56
CA GLU A 706 2.46 59.46 -19.49
C GLU A 706 2.43 58.99 -20.95
N PHE A 707 2.36 57.68 -21.21
CA PHE A 707 2.17 57.17 -22.58
C PHE A 707 0.69 57.18 -23.01
N ILE A 708 -0.22 57.07 -22.06
CA ILE A 708 -1.68 57.08 -22.28
C ILE A 708 -2.37 57.93 -21.21
N ILE A 709 -3.52 58.50 -21.55
CA ILE A 709 -4.50 59.08 -20.61
C ILE A 709 -5.89 58.50 -20.88
N PHE A 710 -6.77 58.60 -19.88
CA PHE A 710 -8.17 58.21 -20.01
C PHE A 710 -9.07 59.44 -20.19
N SER A 711 -9.97 59.36 -21.16
CA SER A 711 -11.08 60.31 -21.30
C SER A 711 -12.16 60.06 -20.25
N GLN A 712 -13.08 61.02 -20.06
CA GLN A 712 -14.25 60.87 -19.17
C GLN A 712 -15.16 59.69 -19.52
N ASN A 713 -15.06 59.16 -20.75
CA ASN A 713 -15.83 58.02 -21.26
C ASN A 713 -15.01 56.70 -21.34
N ASP A 714 -13.95 56.54 -20.53
CA ASP A 714 -13.08 55.35 -20.53
C ASP A 714 -12.39 55.04 -21.88
N GLU A 715 -12.22 56.07 -22.72
CA GLU A 715 -11.44 56.00 -23.96
C GLU A 715 -9.95 56.20 -23.66
N ILE A 716 -9.11 55.39 -24.30
CA ILE A 716 -7.65 55.43 -24.15
C ILE A 716 -7.07 56.37 -25.21
N ILE A 717 -6.49 57.48 -24.78
CA ILE A 717 -5.86 58.48 -25.62
C ILE A 717 -4.34 58.33 -25.50
N PRO A 718 -3.60 58.03 -26.59
CA PRO A 718 -2.15 58.06 -26.58
C PRO A 718 -1.64 59.50 -26.44
N CYS A 719 -0.63 59.73 -25.61
CA CYS A 719 -0.08 61.07 -25.37
C CYS A 719 0.99 61.49 -26.41
N TRP A 720 1.51 60.53 -27.16
CA TRP A 720 2.59 60.73 -28.12
C TRP A 720 2.05 60.62 -29.54
N SER A 721 2.66 61.38 -30.47
CA SER A 721 2.47 61.11 -31.89
C SER A 721 3.15 59.81 -32.27
N VAL A 722 2.58 59.05 -33.21
CA VAL A 722 3.16 57.79 -33.71
C VAL A 722 4.55 58.01 -34.29
N ASP A 723 4.79 59.17 -34.90
CA ASP A 723 6.07 59.49 -35.57
C ASP A 723 7.16 59.91 -34.57
N ASP A 724 6.77 60.38 -33.38
CA ASP A 724 7.68 60.84 -32.32
C ASP A 724 7.97 59.72 -31.29
N LEU A 725 7.18 58.66 -31.28
CA LEU A 725 7.37 57.52 -30.39
C LEU A 725 8.42 56.55 -30.96
N SER A 726 9.48 56.30 -30.19
CA SER A 726 10.44 55.22 -30.49
C SER A 726 10.31 54.07 -29.50
N VAL A 727 10.66 52.86 -29.96
CA VAL A 727 10.71 51.67 -29.10
C VAL A 727 11.71 51.86 -27.96
N PHE A 728 12.77 52.64 -28.22
CA PHE A 728 13.74 53.02 -27.19
C PHE A 728 13.11 53.82 -26.03
N HIS A 729 12.27 54.82 -26.30
CA HIS A 729 11.63 55.59 -25.21
C HIS A 729 10.74 54.70 -24.35
N LEU A 730 10.02 53.76 -24.97
CA LEU A 730 9.21 52.78 -24.24
C LEU A 730 10.09 51.81 -23.43
N TYR A 731 11.17 51.29 -24.02
CA TYR A 731 12.15 50.43 -23.37
C TYR A 731 12.81 51.13 -22.17
N GLU A 732 13.38 52.32 -22.36
CA GLU A 732 14.04 53.11 -21.33
C GLU A 732 13.06 53.41 -20.19
N SER A 733 11.85 53.87 -20.52
CA SER A 733 10.84 54.16 -19.50
C SER A 733 10.48 52.91 -18.71
N ILE A 734 10.36 51.74 -19.35
CA ILE A 734 9.97 50.48 -18.70
C ILE A 734 11.09 49.90 -17.83
N THR A 735 12.34 50.10 -18.22
CA THR A 735 13.52 49.47 -17.62
C THR A 735 14.33 50.38 -16.68
N LYS A 736 14.10 51.70 -16.65
CA LYS A 736 14.92 52.66 -15.88
C LYS A 736 15.07 52.35 -14.38
N ASP A 737 14.12 51.63 -13.79
CA ASP A 737 14.13 51.28 -12.37
C ASP A 737 14.97 50.02 -12.04
N SER A 738 15.35 49.20 -13.03
CA SER A 738 16.07 47.92 -12.80
C SER A 738 17.59 48.06 -12.69
N LEU A 739 18.15 49.24 -12.97
CA LEU A 739 19.60 49.51 -12.94
C LEU A 739 20.05 50.31 -11.70
N LYS A 740 19.35 50.18 -10.57
CA LYS A 740 19.85 50.75 -9.31
C LYS A 740 21.02 49.91 -8.79
N ILE A 741 22.25 50.37 -9.03
CA ILE A 741 23.44 49.82 -8.37
C ILE A 741 23.29 50.13 -6.87
N PRO A 742 23.29 49.12 -5.97
CA PRO A 742 23.26 49.37 -4.54
C PRO A 742 24.56 50.08 -4.14
N VAL A 743 24.48 51.37 -3.83
CA VAL A 743 25.61 52.11 -3.26
C VAL A 743 25.67 51.74 -1.77
N LYS A 744 26.42 50.69 -1.45
CA LYS A 744 26.97 50.48 -0.10
C LYS A 744 28.45 50.83 -0.14
N GLU A 745 28.85 51.65 0.83
CA GLU A 745 30.04 52.52 0.91
C GLU A 745 31.45 51.89 0.81
N GLU A 746 31.66 50.70 0.25
CA GLU A 746 33.02 50.08 0.28
C GLU A 746 33.61 49.56 -1.04
N LYS A 747 32.97 49.76 -2.22
CA LYS A 747 33.60 49.39 -3.51
C LYS A 747 33.38 50.39 -4.65
N GLU A 748 33.86 51.62 -4.49
CA GLU A 748 33.80 52.69 -5.51
C GLU A 748 34.39 52.27 -6.88
N LYS A 749 35.55 51.58 -6.92
CA LYS A 749 36.19 51.22 -8.20
C LYS A 749 35.39 50.21 -9.04
N LEU A 750 34.78 49.20 -8.41
CA LEU A 750 33.99 48.21 -9.14
C LEU A 750 32.68 48.82 -9.65
N ALA A 751 32.04 49.65 -8.83
CA ALA A 751 30.83 50.36 -9.20
C ALA A 751 31.07 51.33 -10.37
N ILE A 752 32.20 52.04 -10.40
CA ILE A 752 32.58 52.94 -11.49
C ILE A 752 32.83 52.17 -12.78
N VAL A 753 33.62 51.07 -12.74
CA VAL A 753 33.93 50.25 -13.93
C VAL A 753 32.69 49.54 -14.47
N LEU A 754 31.81 49.02 -13.60
CA LEU A 754 30.53 48.45 -14.03
C LEU A 754 29.62 49.51 -14.62
N LYS A 755 29.53 50.70 -14.01
CA LYS A 755 28.73 51.81 -14.53
C LYS A 755 29.20 52.22 -15.93
N GLU A 756 30.51 52.33 -16.15
CA GLU A 756 31.07 52.69 -17.46
C GLU A 756 30.81 51.62 -18.53
N LYS A 757 30.96 50.33 -18.19
CA LYS A 757 30.65 49.22 -19.11
C LYS A 757 29.16 49.08 -19.39
N LEU A 758 28.31 49.24 -18.38
CA LEU A 758 26.86 49.22 -18.53
C LEU A 758 26.37 50.40 -19.36
N LEU A 759 26.95 51.60 -19.19
CA LEU A 759 26.66 52.76 -20.04
C LEU A 759 27.00 52.50 -21.51
N LYS A 760 28.11 51.81 -21.80
CA LYS A 760 28.44 51.41 -23.19
C LYS A 760 27.45 50.40 -23.77
N VAL A 761 27.02 49.42 -22.98
CA VAL A 761 25.99 48.44 -23.40
C VAL A 761 24.64 49.14 -23.62
N ASP A 762 24.27 50.06 -22.74
CA ASP A 762 23.04 50.85 -22.85
C ASP A 762 23.08 51.76 -24.09
N GLN A 763 24.25 52.32 -24.43
CA GLN A 763 24.45 53.13 -25.63
C GLN A 763 24.30 52.34 -26.93
N VAL A 764 24.85 51.12 -27.03
CA VAL A 764 24.66 50.22 -28.19
C VAL A 764 23.20 49.77 -28.31
N THR A 765 22.56 49.48 -27.17
CA THR A 765 21.14 49.09 -27.11
C THR A 765 20.25 50.27 -27.54
N LYS A 766 20.59 51.48 -27.10
CA LYS A 766 19.95 52.74 -27.48
C LYS A 766 20.03 53.00 -28.98
N GLU A 767 21.21 52.89 -29.58
CA GLU A 767 21.39 53.08 -31.02
C GLU A 767 20.58 52.04 -31.82
N SER A 768 20.57 50.78 -31.38
CA SER A 768 19.81 49.71 -32.03
C SER A 768 18.30 49.93 -31.95
N LEU A 769 17.77 50.34 -30.79
CA LEU A 769 16.33 50.53 -30.58
C LEU A 769 15.81 51.88 -31.13
N LEU A 770 16.67 52.89 -31.27
CA LEU A 770 16.34 54.14 -31.96
C LEU A 770 16.21 53.93 -33.47
N SER A 771 16.84 52.90 -34.04
CA SER A 771 16.72 52.57 -35.46
C SER A 771 15.35 51.99 -35.84
N VAL A 772 14.60 51.44 -34.88
CA VAL A 772 13.25 50.91 -35.09
C VAL A 772 12.20 51.98 -34.76
N LYS A 773 11.55 52.52 -35.80
CA LYS A 773 10.44 53.47 -35.61
C LYS A 773 9.17 52.73 -35.21
N PHE A 774 8.42 53.27 -34.24
CA PHE A 774 7.19 52.64 -33.77
C PHE A 774 6.11 52.56 -34.89
N ASN A 775 6.14 53.48 -35.86
CA ASN A 775 5.28 53.45 -37.05
C ASN A 775 5.43 52.17 -37.89
N GLU A 776 6.63 51.58 -37.96
CA GLU A 776 6.87 50.32 -38.67
C GLU A 776 6.10 49.16 -38.01
N LEU A 777 6.02 49.14 -36.68
CA LEU A 777 5.30 48.11 -35.91
C LEU A 777 3.78 48.17 -36.11
N ILE A 778 3.21 49.33 -36.43
CA ILE A 778 1.78 49.50 -36.71
C ILE A 778 1.41 49.02 -38.13
N SER A 779 2.39 49.03 -39.03
CA SER A 779 2.22 48.60 -40.43
C SER A 779 2.23 47.09 -40.64
N ILE A 780 2.73 46.35 -39.65
CA ILE A 780 2.68 44.89 -39.53
C ILE A 780 1.29 44.47 -39.01
#